data_AF-A0A5C4TA60-F1
#
_entry.id   AF-A0A5C4TA60-F1
#
_cell.length_a   1.000
_cell.length_b   1.000
_cell.length_c   1.000
_cell.angle_alpha   90.00
_cell.angle_beta   90.00
_cell.angle_gamma   90.00
#
_symmetry.space_group_name_H-M   'P 1'
#
loop_
_entity.id
_entity.type
_entity.pdbx_description
1 polymer ?
#
loop_
_entity_poly.entity_id
_entity_poly.type
_entity_poly.pdbx_seq_one_letter_code
_entity_poly.pdbx_strand_id
1 'polypeptide(L)'
;MDGIQDNDDLYFYAIMVSINGDGSVRKGPFYTLSGIKQAEGWLHPDDLDDYFGLHIPYRSAEFPVDAVAKIVDGRVIQNPDVTFLKGKYKIGETIDHEFPATLTDGGKTYRIVRSYMTPKQDTTQKKWMQENPETNDKVRIRSFTVALGGSDVIAEYEEAASPVKAIYQKEDGTVLQEVDKGEFAAGEEANHTFEATITKGGQTYEIIRSYITSNSNPSEKLFIQEKSDSKLRERSILVGQSGSNFVGIYKVPSPVTVTSRIDAPTEASSSETAVTGEFVFEAKSPNPLKSYQITRIENAQLVSASQQTGALNGKSASQSLPILIPLGSSDSVTVKITVVVTDAAGQTGDSTSDHTVTINGGEDTSQTGSEQNVEAMDASATAVIKADARGAERFDVTKGIPTSESLYVNASAKSYLYRNKFTEIKGTKQYPITVSRTYSLSWTERVPGPPDSEGHPTTVSVSRSDTQTVTQSYTVERKFSYWQIDRLEVYGLQQAEVANYALPGSKVTLQPNGYTPPNVSADHDASPSAHVTDPVYRNVILPGKSLNGGSSRPSVPSENWKAEAEQAIGKIKVRSDSLVFNGQTIMDNRAVEETAPTPGTIPAAPMIGQNVLYGSGFIIDSNKSNKSSQPSSGTLAYSLIKGIGGGSKQTFPISGINPVTVHTPVVNFAAVSNDQSHNQKTVPTAGRSALILNRPFTVTIPTSGQHRDITGYGNRDYAKYIRDKQVRFPFDVYKADGTMLIPKETWTSIPVSQLQTTFYLPVWVDEGNYEVLFRSFAENSPVSFTSQSNANLEVNHHVATQVVPVEVIGRLFDFRITDIADYQWETVFRTAKGSATPTGNSYWVGPNGVDGVARGNAAPYVLPIRPGSHPESGKKNVAIKTGYHFKFEVKTLGNMFGTGDGILITPTFYFVDKKGQNRQPVDLYYHSGNKRFIRIGSAEDTEQRQVTLDTRLRNVPRQELTNTANSLWRLNGATGNQATYVQQFLKDAAQKKIYIGGYDGMLLPQQLRTFIGSMQVPSGVDAVRANAAAQLWRGEYSLPAAPYAVPAGFNVAEYGRTHKLDDQSPIFLRDGYLVVNFNIETIRNRNTSQPHLQYKDAPLDNQWQLEGFSRSFVDPYGAKFTLLDGDVAFYHADLSSYDDFGTGGTH
;
A
#
# COMPACT_ATOMS: atom_id res chain seq x y z
N MET A 1 21.02 12.12 20.67
CA MET A 1 21.77 13.33 21.05
C MET A 1 21.04 14.54 20.49
N ASP A 2 19.85 14.81 21.02
CA ASP A 2 19.12 16.01 20.62
C ASP A 2 19.72 17.21 21.36
N GLY A 3 20.08 18.28 20.63
CA GLY A 3 20.56 19.54 21.22
C GLY A 3 22.06 19.83 21.12
N ILE A 4 22.87 18.94 20.53
CA ILE A 4 24.30 19.24 20.28
C ILE A 4 24.43 20.38 19.26
N GLN A 5 25.27 21.36 19.56
CA GLN A 5 25.59 22.52 18.71
C GLN A 5 27.05 22.49 18.26
N ASP A 6 27.36 23.22 17.18
CA ASP A 6 28.76 23.47 16.82
C ASP A 6 29.49 24.15 17.98
N ASN A 7 30.65 23.62 18.35
CA ASN A 7 31.47 24.02 19.49
C ASN A 7 31.01 23.55 20.88
N ASP A 8 30.05 22.64 20.98
CA ASP A 8 29.73 22.01 22.25
C ASP A 8 30.88 21.16 22.79
N ASP A 9 31.01 21.18 24.12
CA ASP A 9 31.94 20.34 24.87
C ASP A 9 31.26 19.02 25.23
N LEU A 10 31.69 17.93 24.59
CA LEU A 10 31.19 16.61 24.88
C LEU A 10 32.09 15.93 25.91
N TYR A 11 31.48 15.29 26.91
CA TYR A 11 32.20 14.52 27.92
C TYR A 11 31.85 13.05 27.77
N PHE A 12 32.87 12.26 27.46
CA PHE A 12 32.71 10.83 27.21
C PHE A 12 33.00 10.07 28.51
N TYR A 13 32.12 9.13 28.82
CA TYR A 13 32.19 8.27 30.00
C TYR A 13 32.14 6.82 29.54
N ALA A 14 33.17 6.05 29.86
CA ALA A 14 33.21 4.65 29.48
C ALA A 14 32.09 3.84 30.17
N ILE A 15 31.46 2.92 29.44
CA ILE A 15 30.60 1.90 30.03
C ILE A 15 31.40 0.61 29.99
N MET A 16 31.63 -0.02 31.14
CA MET A 16 32.49 -1.20 31.22
C MET A 16 31.72 -2.41 31.69
N VAL A 17 32.05 -3.57 31.12
CA VAL A 17 31.64 -4.89 31.58
C VAL A 17 32.88 -5.67 31.99
N SER A 18 32.78 -6.42 33.09
CA SER A 18 33.79 -7.41 33.45
C SER A 18 33.51 -8.69 32.66
N ILE A 19 34.54 -9.26 32.03
CA ILE A 19 34.44 -10.48 31.22
C ILE A 19 35.36 -11.57 31.77
N ASN A 20 34.98 -12.82 31.57
CA ASN A 20 35.87 -13.97 31.77
C ASN A 20 36.86 -14.08 30.60
N GLY A 21 37.91 -14.90 30.75
CA GLY A 21 38.94 -15.10 29.71
C GLY A 21 38.44 -15.75 28.41
N ASP A 22 37.23 -16.32 28.41
CA ASP A 22 36.53 -16.83 27.23
C ASP A 22 35.66 -15.78 26.54
N GLY A 23 35.68 -14.53 27.03
CA GLY A 23 34.89 -13.41 26.51
C GLY A 23 33.45 -13.34 27.03
N SER A 24 33.00 -14.30 27.86
CA SER A 24 31.66 -14.24 28.46
C SER A 24 31.58 -13.13 29.51
N VAL A 25 30.48 -12.36 29.51
CA VAL A 25 30.29 -11.28 30.48
C VAL A 25 30.09 -11.88 31.87
N ARG A 26 30.98 -11.51 32.79
CA ARG A 26 30.94 -11.92 34.19
C ARG A 26 30.07 -10.99 35.03
N LYS A 27 30.25 -9.67 34.91
CA LYS A 27 29.49 -8.64 35.66
C LYS A 27 29.35 -7.34 34.84
N GLY A 28 28.34 -6.54 35.18
CA GLY A 28 28.04 -5.27 34.53
C GLY A 28 26.84 -5.37 33.58
N PRO A 29 26.63 -4.37 32.70
CA PRO A 29 27.44 -3.16 32.51
C PRO A 29 27.39 -2.20 33.70
N PHE A 30 28.51 -1.54 33.95
CA PHE A 30 28.66 -0.49 34.95
C PHE A 30 28.76 0.87 34.25
N TYR A 31 27.93 1.81 34.69
CA TYR A 31 27.72 3.10 34.02
C TYR A 31 28.36 4.27 34.77
N THR A 32 28.90 4.03 35.96
CA THR A 32 29.56 5.05 36.77
C THR A 32 30.98 4.61 37.08
N LEU A 33 31.89 5.58 37.14
CA LEU A 33 33.28 5.36 37.52
C LEU A 33 33.41 4.59 38.83
N SER A 34 32.61 4.95 39.83
CA SER A 34 32.57 4.25 41.12
C SER A 34 32.09 2.79 41.00
N GLY A 35 31.05 2.53 40.20
CA GLY A 35 30.57 1.18 39.94
C GLY A 35 31.60 0.32 39.21
N ILE A 36 32.35 0.91 38.28
CA ILE A 36 33.43 0.24 37.57
C ILE A 36 34.58 -0.07 38.53
N LYS A 37 35.06 0.90 39.33
CA LYS A 37 36.15 0.70 40.31
C LYS A 37 35.84 -0.38 41.35
N GLN A 38 34.56 -0.65 41.63
CA GLN A 38 34.12 -1.67 42.59
C GLN A 38 33.71 -2.99 41.93
N ALA A 39 33.65 -3.04 40.59
CA ALA A 39 33.19 -4.20 39.84
C ALA A 39 34.03 -5.45 40.10
N GLU A 40 35.34 -5.28 40.21
CA GLU A 40 36.33 -6.31 40.46
C GLU A 40 37.43 -5.78 41.39
N GLY A 41 38.27 -6.68 41.92
CA GLY A 41 39.45 -6.31 42.69
C GLY A 41 40.57 -5.80 41.77
N TRP A 42 40.39 -4.61 41.18
CA TRP A 42 41.40 -4.02 40.32
C TRP A 42 42.70 -3.77 41.07
N LEU A 43 43.84 -4.06 40.43
CA LEU A 43 45.16 -3.80 41.00
C LEU A 43 45.43 -2.29 41.12
N HIS A 44 44.94 -1.52 40.14
CA HIS A 44 45.06 -0.05 40.07
C HIS A 44 43.72 0.56 39.64
N PRO A 45 42.75 0.66 40.57
CA PRO A 45 41.42 1.16 40.23
C PRO A 45 41.43 2.62 39.74
N ASP A 46 42.43 3.42 40.10
CA ASP A 46 42.52 4.84 39.71
C ASP A 46 42.86 5.06 38.23
N ASP A 47 43.47 4.08 37.55
CA ASP A 47 43.70 4.13 36.09
C ASP A 47 42.38 4.22 35.31
N LEU A 48 41.26 3.86 35.96
CA LEU A 48 39.92 3.93 35.37
C LEU A 48 39.39 5.38 35.26
N ASP A 49 40.00 6.34 35.98
CA ASP A 49 39.62 7.75 35.95
C ASP A 49 39.86 8.37 34.56
N ASP A 50 40.92 7.93 33.88
CA ASP A 50 41.29 8.38 32.52
C ASP A 50 40.23 8.04 31.46
N TYR A 51 39.28 7.16 31.77
CA TYR A 51 38.21 6.73 30.87
C TYR A 51 36.86 7.41 31.17
N PHE A 52 36.82 8.35 32.12
CA PHE A 52 35.63 9.09 32.50
C PHE A 52 35.86 10.60 32.40
N GLY A 53 34.92 11.31 31.78
CA GLY A 53 34.98 12.78 31.66
C GLY A 53 35.96 13.24 30.59
N LEU A 54 36.20 12.42 29.58
CA LEU A 54 37.04 12.76 28.44
C LEU A 54 36.38 13.90 27.65
N HIS A 55 36.99 15.09 27.74
CA HIS A 55 36.54 16.29 27.06
C HIS A 55 36.90 16.24 25.57
N ILE A 56 35.88 16.32 24.72
CA ILE A 56 36.03 16.35 23.26
C ILE A 56 35.26 17.56 22.74
N PRO A 57 35.95 18.60 22.24
CA PRO A 57 35.29 19.73 21.61
C PRO A 57 34.71 19.28 20.27
N TYR A 58 33.39 19.41 20.12
CA TYR A 58 32.72 19.06 18.88
C TYR A 58 32.83 20.19 17.85
N ARG A 59 33.17 19.83 16.62
CA ARG A 59 33.28 20.76 15.47
C ARG A 59 32.44 20.20 14.33
N SER A 60 31.38 20.91 13.99
CA SER A 60 30.32 20.42 13.11
C SER A 60 30.65 20.64 11.64
N ALA A 61 30.32 19.65 10.81
CA ALA A 61 30.24 19.80 9.37
C ALA A 61 28.96 20.55 8.95
N GLU A 62 28.90 21.02 7.71
CA GLU A 62 27.66 21.58 7.15
C GLU A 62 26.74 20.46 6.64
N PHE A 63 25.48 20.49 7.06
CA PHE A 63 24.47 19.51 6.70
C PHE A 63 23.34 20.13 5.88
N PRO A 64 22.77 19.38 4.90
CA PRO A 64 21.74 19.91 4.02
C PRO A 64 20.40 20.10 4.73
N VAL A 65 19.70 21.17 4.36
CA VAL A 65 18.31 21.43 4.74
C VAL A 65 17.45 21.58 3.50
N ASP A 66 16.39 20.78 3.38
CA ASP A 66 15.41 20.87 2.29
C ASP A 66 14.08 21.43 2.81
N ALA A 67 13.47 22.30 2.01
CA ALA A 67 12.06 22.66 2.14
C ALA A 67 11.25 21.75 1.22
N VAL A 68 10.20 21.10 1.74
CA VAL A 68 9.41 20.13 0.99
C VAL A 68 7.91 20.40 1.16
N ALA A 69 7.24 20.74 0.06
CA ALA A 69 5.78 20.76 -0.01
C ALA A 69 5.27 19.42 -0.55
N LYS A 70 4.34 18.79 0.15
CA LYS A 70 3.66 17.57 -0.29
C LYS A 70 2.19 17.62 0.06
N ILE A 71 1.39 16.81 -0.59
CA ILE A 71 -0.02 16.65 -0.20
C ILE A 71 -0.17 15.62 0.93
N VAL A 72 -1.29 15.67 1.67
CA VAL A 72 -1.53 14.82 2.86
C VAL A 72 -1.42 13.32 2.56
N ASP A 73 -1.69 12.88 1.33
CA ASP A 73 -1.54 11.48 0.89
C ASP A 73 -0.07 11.03 0.69
N GLY A 74 0.89 11.96 0.81
CA GLY A 74 2.32 11.71 0.71
C GLY A 74 2.95 12.07 -0.63
N ARG A 75 2.19 12.44 -1.68
CA ARG A 75 2.77 12.88 -2.96
C ARG A 75 3.46 14.23 -2.81
N VAL A 76 4.75 14.29 -3.15
CA VAL A 76 5.53 15.54 -3.16
C VAL A 76 5.11 16.42 -4.34
N ILE A 77 4.89 17.71 -4.06
CA ILE A 77 4.58 18.72 -5.07
C ILE A 77 5.90 19.18 -5.70
N GLN A 78 6.08 18.88 -6.98
CA GLN A 78 7.29 19.19 -7.75
C GLN A 78 7.27 20.63 -8.27
N ASN A 79 7.11 21.59 -7.36
CA ASN A 79 7.20 23.01 -7.65
C ASN A 79 8.49 23.57 -7.02
N PRO A 80 9.46 24.06 -7.82
CA PRO A 80 10.76 24.51 -7.33
C PRO A 80 10.68 25.73 -6.39
N ASP A 81 9.56 26.46 -6.35
CA ASP A 81 9.38 27.61 -5.45
C ASP A 81 9.05 27.19 -4.01
N VAL A 82 8.62 25.94 -3.79
CA VAL A 82 8.18 25.43 -2.48
C VAL A 82 8.82 24.10 -2.08
N THR A 83 9.39 23.37 -3.04
CA THR A 83 10.16 22.14 -2.80
C THR A 83 11.56 22.31 -3.38
N PHE A 84 12.56 22.58 -2.54
CA PHE A 84 13.94 22.88 -2.96
C PHE A 84 14.97 22.72 -1.82
N LEU A 85 16.25 22.61 -2.19
CA LEU A 85 17.38 22.67 -1.26
C LEU A 85 17.52 24.10 -0.71
N LYS A 86 17.18 24.28 0.56
CA LYS A 86 17.24 25.59 1.24
C LYS A 86 18.69 26.02 1.45
N GLY A 87 19.59 25.09 1.76
CA GLY A 87 21.02 25.36 1.96
C GLY A 87 21.75 24.26 2.72
N LYS A 88 23.00 24.53 3.10
CA LYS A 88 23.80 23.69 4.01
C LYS A 88 24.21 24.53 5.20
N TYR A 89 24.04 23.98 6.40
CA TYR A 89 24.16 24.72 7.66
C TYR A 89 24.79 23.85 8.74
N LYS A 90 25.40 24.46 9.74
CA LYS A 90 25.99 23.71 10.85
C LYS A 90 24.91 23.21 11.80
N ILE A 91 25.19 22.12 12.51
CA ILE A 91 24.28 21.63 13.56
C ILE A 91 24.02 22.70 14.63
N GLY A 92 22.77 22.81 15.07
CA GLY A 92 22.35 23.81 16.05
C GLY A 92 22.10 25.20 15.46
N GLU A 93 22.46 25.46 14.20
CA GLU A 93 22.17 26.72 13.52
C GLU A 93 20.66 26.87 13.29
N THR A 94 20.10 28.04 13.63
CA THR A 94 18.67 28.33 13.50
C THR A 94 18.34 28.85 12.10
N ILE A 95 17.42 28.18 11.43
CA ILE A 95 16.96 28.49 10.07
C ILE A 95 15.49 28.88 10.10
N ASP A 96 15.17 29.97 9.38
CA ASP A 96 13.80 30.41 9.16
C ASP A 96 13.32 30.05 7.74
N HIS A 97 12.09 29.55 7.65
CA HIS A 97 11.42 29.24 6.40
C HIS A 97 9.92 29.52 6.51
N GLU A 98 9.34 30.16 5.51
CA GLU A 98 7.90 30.42 5.43
C GLU A 98 7.29 29.69 4.23
N PHE A 99 6.29 28.86 4.50
CA PHE A 99 5.49 28.21 3.46
C PHE A 99 4.32 29.10 3.00
N PRO A 100 3.94 29.05 1.71
CA PRO A 100 2.74 29.75 1.24
C PRO A 100 1.48 29.13 1.84
N ALA A 101 0.48 29.96 2.16
CA ALA A 101 -0.78 29.52 2.75
C ALA A 101 -1.59 28.63 1.78
N THR A 102 -1.52 28.95 0.50
CA THR A 102 -2.11 28.18 -0.59
C THR A 102 -1.11 28.04 -1.74
N LEU A 103 -1.23 26.97 -2.51
CA LEU A 103 -0.46 26.76 -3.73
C LEU A 103 -1.33 26.09 -4.79
N THR A 104 -0.94 26.22 -6.06
CA THR A 104 -1.65 25.60 -7.18
C THR A 104 -0.73 24.57 -7.83
N ASP A 105 -1.22 23.34 -8.00
CA ASP A 105 -0.52 22.24 -8.68
C ASP A 105 -1.53 21.50 -9.59
N GLY A 106 -1.20 21.33 -10.86
CA GLY A 106 -2.08 20.63 -11.81
C GLY A 106 -3.49 21.24 -12.01
N GLY A 107 -3.64 22.55 -11.84
CA GLY A 107 -4.94 23.25 -11.98
C GLY A 107 -5.86 23.16 -10.76
N LYS A 108 -5.38 22.56 -9.67
CA LYS A 108 -6.07 22.46 -8.38
C LYS A 108 -5.39 23.35 -7.35
N THR A 109 -6.19 23.96 -6.46
CA THR A 109 -5.69 24.77 -5.35
C THR A 109 -5.60 23.91 -4.09
N TYR A 110 -4.49 24.03 -3.38
CA TYR A 110 -4.23 23.32 -2.14
C TYR A 110 -3.99 24.31 -1.00
N ARG A 111 -4.50 24.03 0.21
CA ARG A 111 -4.24 24.81 1.42
C ARG A 111 -3.29 24.06 2.35
N ILE A 112 -2.35 24.76 2.98
CA ILE A 112 -1.46 24.14 3.98
C ILE A 112 -2.31 23.70 5.17
N VAL A 113 -2.07 22.50 5.70
CA VAL A 113 -2.79 21.99 6.87
C VAL A 113 -1.90 21.79 8.09
N ARG A 114 -0.65 21.42 7.84
CA ARG A 114 0.35 21.25 8.88
C ARG A 114 1.75 21.36 8.34
N SER A 115 2.69 21.60 9.23
CA SER A 115 4.11 21.51 8.93
C SER A 115 4.88 20.93 10.10
N TYR A 116 5.99 20.28 9.80
CA TYR A 116 6.85 19.65 10.79
C TYR A 116 8.26 19.54 10.25
N MET A 117 9.14 19.05 11.11
CA MET A 117 10.53 18.82 10.80
C MET A 117 10.87 17.35 10.89
N THR A 118 11.73 16.86 9.99
CA THR A 118 12.25 15.50 10.08
C THR A 118 13.77 15.53 9.93
N PRO A 119 14.54 14.93 10.87
CA PRO A 119 15.96 14.70 10.65
C PRO A 119 16.15 13.82 9.41
N LYS A 120 17.12 14.14 8.55
CA LYS A 120 17.37 13.35 7.33
C LYS A 120 17.81 11.91 7.60
N GLN A 121 18.37 11.65 8.78
CA GLN A 121 18.77 10.33 9.23
C GLN A 121 17.59 9.47 9.72
N ASP A 122 16.45 10.09 10.03
CA ASP A 122 15.21 9.41 10.44
C ASP A 122 13.99 10.22 9.99
N THR A 123 13.58 10.01 8.75
CA THR A 123 12.45 10.68 8.11
C THR A 123 11.09 10.28 8.69
N THR A 124 11.05 9.30 9.60
CA THR A 124 9.82 8.89 10.29
C THR A 124 9.49 9.81 11.48
N GLN A 125 10.47 10.52 12.02
CA GLN A 125 10.28 11.42 13.16
C GLN A 125 9.71 12.77 12.72
N LYS A 126 8.44 13.03 13.05
CA LYS A 126 7.80 14.34 12.85
C LYS A 126 8.01 15.23 14.09
N LYS A 127 9.10 15.98 14.13
CA LYS A 127 9.41 16.92 15.22
C LYS A 127 8.71 18.25 15.04
N TRP A 128 8.33 18.86 16.16
CA TRP A 128 7.74 20.21 16.23
C TRP A 128 6.53 20.40 15.30
N MET A 129 5.67 19.39 15.18
CA MET A 129 4.49 19.48 14.34
C MET A 129 3.61 20.67 14.74
N GLN A 130 3.20 21.46 13.75
CA GLN A 130 2.29 22.57 13.90
C GLN A 130 1.09 22.30 13.01
N GLU A 131 -0.11 22.46 13.58
CA GLU A 131 -1.40 22.25 12.93
C GLU A 131 -2.30 23.48 13.20
N ASN A 132 -3.49 23.50 12.62
CA ASN A 132 -4.49 24.58 12.73
C ASN A 132 -4.02 25.91 12.10
N PRO A 133 -3.77 25.94 10.78
CA PRO A 133 -3.19 27.08 10.06
C PRO A 133 -4.02 28.37 10.16
N GLU A 134 -5.32 28.29 10.43
CA GLU A 134 -6.19 29.46 10.55
C GLU A 134 -5.98 30.25 11.86
N THR A 135 -5.43 29.61 12.88
CA THR A 135 -5.21 30.23 14.21
C THR A 135 -3.76 30.17 14.67
N ASN A 136 -2.88 29.56 13.87
CA ASN A 136 -1.47 29.33 14.21
C ASN A 136 -0.56 29.64 13.01
N ASP A 137 0.00 30.85 12.99
CA ASP A 137 0.94 31.28 11.95
C ASP A 137 2.22 30.43 11.91
N LYS A 138 2.55 29.70 12.99
CA LYS A 138 3.72 28.79 13.04
C LYS A 138 3.54 27.55 12.16
N VAL A 139 2.35 27.29 11.63
CA VAL A 139 2.16 26.29 10.59
C VAL A 139 2.88 26.72 9.31
N ARG A 140 2.93 28.02 9.03
CA ARG A 140 3.59 28.57 7.85
C ARG A 140 5.00 29.02 8.16
N ILE A 141 5.18 29.76 9.25
CA ILE A 141 6.45 30.38 9.64
C ILE A 141 7.20 29.44 10.57
N ARG A 142 8.28 28.84 10.06
CA ARG A 142 9.08 27.83 10.76
C ARG A 142 10.44 28.41 11.10
N SER A 143 10.76 28.38 12.39
CA SER A 143 12.11 28.63 12.91
C SER A 143 12.59 27.38 13.62
N PHE A 144 13.79 26.90 13.28
CA PHE A 144 14.28 25.63 13.80
C PHE A 144 15.79 25.45 13.73
N THR A 145 16.33 24.57 14.58
CA THR A 145 17.74 24.23 14.56
C THR A 145 18.05 23.02 13.67
N VAL A 146 19.18 23.07 12.96
CA VAL A 146 19.63 21.98 12.09
C VAL A 146 20.08 20.78 12.93
N ALA A 147 19.58 19.59 12.57
CA ALA A 147 19.93 18.34 13.25
C ALA A 147 21.23 17.74 12.69
N LEU A 148 21.85 16.85 13.48
CA LEU A 148 23.00 16.08 13.04
C LEU A 148 22.62 15.26 11.79
N GLY A 149 23.32 15.45 10.68
CA GLY A 149 23.01 14.79 9.41
C GLY A 149 22.03 15.53 8.49
N GLY A 150 21.47 16.66 8.92
CA GLY A 150 20.57 17.51 8.14
C GLY A 150 19.10 17.36 8.52
N SER A 151 18.27 18.29 8.03
CA SER A 151 16.85 18.38 8.38
C SER A 151 15.99 18.67 7.16
N ASP A 152 14.82 18.06 7.08
CA ASP A 152 13.77 18.49 6.14
C ASP A 152 12.73 19.30 6.92
N VAL A 153 12.39 20.48 6.41
CA VAL A 153 11.20 21.20 6.84
C VAL A 153 10.09 20.88 5.84
N ILE A 154 9.02 20.28 6.33
CA ILE A 154 7.96 19.71 5.49
C ILE A 154 6.64 20.42 5.77
N ALA A 155 5.97 20.85 4.71
CA ALA A 155 4.58 21.29 4.74
C ALA A 155 3.69 20.26 4.03
N GLU A 156 2.61 19.87 4.69
CA GLU A 156 1.55 19.06 4.11
C GLU A 156 0.38 19.95 3.71
N TYR A 157 -0.09 19.75 2.49
CA TYR A 157 -1.17 20.48 1.86
C TYR A 157 -2.34 19.55 1.54
N GLU A 158 -3.57 20.03 1.72
CA GLU A 158 -4.77 19.31 1.27
C GLU A 158 -5.43 20.07 0.12
N GLU A 159 -6.15 19.35 -0.75
CA GLU A 159 -6.92 19.98 -1.82
C GLU A 159 -7.97 20.89 -1.17
N ALA A 160 -7.95 22.17 -1.51
CA ALA A 160 -8.87 23.15 -0.94
C ALA A 160 -10.27 22.86 -1.50
N ALA A 161 -11.13 22.31 -0.65
CA ALA A 161 -12.48 21.93 -1.05
C ALA A 161 -13.44 23.13 -1.04
N SER A 162 -14.48 23.05 -1.86
CA SER A 162 -15.47 24.10 -2.07
C SER A 162 -16.66 23.89 -1.12
N PRO A 163 -16.90 24.80 -0.15
CA PRO A 163 -17.92 24.57 0.87
C PRO A 163 -19.32 24.75 0.31
N VAL A 164 -20.23 23.85 0.70
CA VAL A 164 -21.65 23.91 0.34
C VAL A 164 -22.49 24.00 1.60
N LYS A 165 -23.42 24.96 1.65
CA LYS A 165 -24.34 25.12 2.78
C LYS A 165 -25.79 25.10 2.32
N ALA A 166 -26.68 24.70 3.22
CA ALA A 166 -28.11 24.91 3.09
C ALA A 166 -28.58 25.97 4.10
N ILE A 167 -29.07 27.09 3.58
CA ILE A 167 -29.47 28.26 4.35
C ILE A 167 -31.00 28.36 4.32
N TYR A 168 -31.60 28.40 5.50
CA TYR A 168 -33.02 28.58 5.72
C TYR A 168 -33.19 30.02 6.21
N GLN A 169 -33.89 30.88 5.48
CA GLN A 169 -33.99 32.30 5.82
C GLN A 169 -35.36 32.88 5.52
N LYS A 170 -35.67 34.04 6.08
CA LYS A 170 -36.90 34.80 5.79
C LYS A 170 -36.76 35.59 4.48
N GLU A 171 -37.87 36.15 3.99
CA GLU A 171 -37.87 37.04 2.81
C GLU A 171 -36.98 38.28 2.98
N ASP A 172 -36.79 38.76 4.22
CA ASP A 172 -35.92 39.89 4.56
C ASP A 172 -34.42 39.52 4.67
N GLY A 173 -34.06 38.25 4.44
CA GLY A 173 -32.69 37.75 4.54
C GLY A 173 -32.27 37.26 5.93
N THR A 174 -33.14 37.34 6.94
CA THR A 174 -32.84 36.84 8.29
C THR A 174 -32.67 35.32 8.30
N VAL A 175 -31.50 34.81 8.69
CA VAL A 175 -31.20 33.37 8.74
C VAL A 175 -31.88 32.67 9.92
N LEU A 176 -32.74 31.72 9.61
CA LEU A 176 -33.44 30.84 10.54
C LEU A 176 -32.60 29.60 10.86
N GLN A 177 -31.93 28.98 9.90
CA GLN A 177 -31.10 27.82 10.16
C GLN A 177 -30.03 27.72 9.08
N GLU A 178 -28.85 27.24 9.44
CA GLU A 178 -27.80 26.90 8.50
C GLU A 178 -27.39 25.45 8.75
N VAL A 179 -27.28 24.69 7.67
CA VAL A 179 -26.83 23.29 7.70
C VAL A 179 -25.61 23.19 6.80
N ASP A 180 -24.49 22.82 7.39
CA ASP A 180 -23.28 22.51 6.64
C ASP A 180 -23.50 21.20 5.87
N LYS A 181 -23.31 21.25 4.54
CA LYS A 181 -23.42 20.07 3.67
C LYS A 181 -22.07 19.41 3.45
N GLY A 182 -20.99 20.02 3.93
CA GLY A 182 -19.64 19.56 3.76
C GLY A 182 -18.91 20.26 2.61
N GLU A 183 -17.70 19.78 2.40
CA GLU A 183 -16.73 20.26 1.43
C GLU A 183 -16.79 19.34 0.19
N PHE A 184 -17.04 19.92 -0.99
CA PHE A 184 -17.19 19.18 -2.25
C PHE A 184 -16.09 19.57 -3.24
N ALA A 185 -15.69 18.63 -4.10
CA ALA A 185 -14.80 18.93 -5.21
C ALA A 185 -15.53 19.73 -6.30
N ALA A 186 -14.80 20.56 -7.05
CA ALA A 186 -15.39 21.27 -8.18
C ALA A 186 -15.90 20.28 -9.24
N GLY A 187 -17.19 20.37 -9.59
CA GLY A 187 -17.87 19.45 -10.50
C GLY A 187 -18.52 18.24 -9.83
N GLU A 188 -18.40 18.07 -8.52
CA GLU A 188 -19.11 17.04 -7.74
C GLU A 188 -20.59 17.44 -7.53
N GLU A 189 -21.50 16.47 -7.54
CA GLU A 189 -22.93 16.73 -7.33
C GLU A 189 -23.26 16.85 -5.84
N ALA A 190 -23.79 17.99 -5.43
CA ALA A 190 -24.33 18.22 -4.09
C ALA A 190 -25.87 18.24 -4.15
N ASN A 191 -26.51 17.64 -3.13
CA ASN A 191 -27.96 17.53 -3.03
C ASN A 191 -28.47 18.00 -1.66
N HIS A 192 -29.63 18.66 -1.64
CA HIS A 192 -30.31 19.03 -0.40
C HIS A 192 -31.84 19.02 -0.54
N THR A 193 -32.51 18.52 0.50
CA THR A 193 -33.97 18.55 0.61
C THR A 193 -34.36 19.46 1.78
N PHE A 194 -35.06 20.56 1.48
CA PHE A 194 -35.58 21.46 2.50
C PHE A 194 -36.72 20.84 3.29
N GLU A 195 -36.79 21.13 4.59
CA GLU A 195 -37.93 20.75 5.43
C GLU A 195 -39.17 21.56 5.05
N ALA A 196 -40.35 20.95 5.06
CA ALA A 196 -41.59 21.63 4.70
C ALA A 196 -41.90 22.79 5.66
N THR A 197 -41.58 22.61 6.94
CA THR A 197 -41.71 23.62 7.99
C THR A 197 -40.50 23.59 8.92
N ILE A 198 -40.19 24.73 9.55
CA ILE A 198 -39.17 24.83 10.60
C ILE A 198 -39.70 25.64 11.78
N THR A 199 -39.29 25.28 12.99
CA THR A 199 -39.70 25.98 14.22
C THR A 199 -38.46 26.59 14.88
N LYS A 200 -38.43 27.93 15.02
CA LYS A 200 -37.33 28.64 15.70
C LYS A 200 -37.86 29.74 16.60
N GLY A 201 -37.40 29.76 17.85
CA GLY A 201 -37.85 30.73 18.85
C GLY A 201 -39.34 30.62 19.19
N GLY A 202 -39.93 29.41 19.08
CA GLY A 202 -41.36 29.18 19.34
C GLY A 202 -42.30 29.52 18.19
N GLN A 203 -41.79 30.02 17.05
CA GLN A 203 -42.57 30.35 15.85
C GLN A 203 -42.30 29.33 14.74
N THR A 204 -43.36 28.78 14.14
CA THR A 204 -43.29 27.89 12.97
C THR A 204 -43.33 28.71 11.68
N TYR A 205 -42.46 28.35 10.73
CA TYR A 205 -42.36 28.92 9.40
C TYR A 205 -42.50 27.80 8.35
N GLU A 206 -43.14 28.08 7.22
CA GLU A 206 -43.25 27.17 6.06
C GLU A 206 -42.40 27.65 4.89
N ILE A 207 -41.84 26.72 4.10
CA ILE A 207 -41.07 27.09 2.90
C ILE A 207 -42.01 27.59 1.79
N ILE A 208 -41.62 28.69 1.15
CA ILE A 208 -42.38 29.30 0.04
C ILE A 208 -41.57 29.46 -1.24
N ARG A 209 -40.24 29.43 -1.17
CA ARG A 209 -39.34 29.55 -2.33
C ARG A 209 -37.99 28.86 -2.02
N SER A 210 -37.30 28.36 -3.03
CA SER A 210 -35.89 27.95 -2.91
C SER A 210 -35.08 28.33 -4.15
N TYR A 211 -33.77 28.47 -4.00
CA TYR A 211 -32.82 28.75 -5.09
C TYR A 211 -31.39 28.33 -4.71
N ILE A 212 -30.46 28.44 -5.65
CA ILE A 212 -29.03 28.16 -5.45
C ILE A 212 -28.22 29.45 -5.68
N THR A 213 -27.16 29.67 -4.92
CA THR A 213 -26.20 30.77 -5.14
C THR A 213 -24.78 30.26 -5.23
N SER A 214 -23.90 30.97 -5.96
CA SER A 214 -22.46 30.70 -5.95
C SER A 214 -21.81 31.49 -4.81
N ASN A 215 -20.84 30.90 -4.09
CA ASN A 215 -20.16 31.61 -3.01
C ASN A 215 -19.36 32.84 -3.49
N SER A 216 -18.87 32.82 -4.73
CA SER A 216 -18.18 33.96 -5.36
C SER A 216 -19.12 35.07 -5.82
N ASN A 217 -20.41 34.77 -6.02
CA ASN A 217 -21.44 35.75 -6.34
C ASN A 217 -22.76 35.44 -5.63
N PRO A 218 -22.86 35.70 -4.30
CA PRO A 218 -24.06 35.36 -3.52
C PRO A 218 -25.33 36.12 -3.92
N SER A 219 -25.17 37.21 -4.70
CA SER A 219 -26.28 38.04 -5.17
C SER A 219 -27.05 37.42 -6.34
N GLU A 220 -26.41 36.50 -7.07
CA GLU A 220 -26.99 35.83 -8.22
C GLU A 220 -27.75 34.57 -7.79
N LYS A 221 -29.08 34.59 -8.01
CA LYS A 221 -29.98 33.50 -7.64
C LYS A 221 -30.25 32.61 -8.84
N LEU A 222 -29.77 31.37 -8.79
CA LEU A 222 -29.90 30.38 -9.82
C LEU A 222 -31.02 29.39 -9.50
N PHE A 223 -31.71 28.91 -10.53
CA PHE A 223 -32.70 27.82 -10.44
C PHE A 223 -33.83 28.05 -9.42
N ILE A 224 -34.40 29.25 -9.36
CA ILE A 224 -35.47 29.60 -8.41
C ILE A 224 -36.69 28.66 -8.59
N GLN A 225 -37.28 28.22 -7.48
CA GLN A 225 -38.55 27.48 -7.41
C GLN A 225 -39.47 28.12 -6.38
N GLU A 226 -40.76 28.19 -6.68
CA GLU A 226 -41.80 28.82 -5.85
C GLU A 226 -42.75 27.75 -5.23
N LYS A 227 -43.63 28.17 -4.31
CA LYS A 227 -44.49 27.27 -3.50
C LYS A 227 -45.32 26.25 -4.31
N SER A 228 -45.65 26.56 -5.57
CA SER A 228 -46.41 25.69 -6.48
C SER A 228 -45.57 24.64 -7.22
N ASP A 229 -44.24 24.73 -7.17
CA ASP A 229 -43.35 23.86 -7.95
C ASP A 229 -43.11 22.52 -7.24
N SER A 230 -43.23 21.42 -8.00
CA SER A 230 -43.04 20.06 -7.50
C SER A 230 -41.62 19.79 -6.96
N LYS A 231 -40.63 20.60 -7.36
CA LYS A 231 -39.23 20.52 -6.93
C LYS A 231 -38.80 21.69 -6.01
N LEU A 232 -39.75 22.33 -5.34
CA LEU A 232 -39.48 23.40 -4.37
C LEU A 232 -38.49 22.95 -3.29
N ARG A 233 -38.60 21.70 -2.81
CA ARG A 233 -37.83 21.21 -1.66
C ARG A 233 -36.54 20.50 -2.06
N GLU A 234 -36.55 19.75 -3.15
CA GLU A 234 -35.43 18.92 -3.60
C GLU A 234 -34.53 19.69 -4.58
N ARG A 235 -33.28 19.94 -4.17
CA ARG A 235 -32.31 20.74 -4.91
C ARG A 235 -31.04 19.94 -5.17
N SER A 236 -30.49 20.06 -6.38
CA SER A 236 -29.20 19.49 -6.76
C SER A 236 -28.38 20.49 -7.58
N ILE A 237 -27.04 20.40 -7.50
CA ILE A 237 -26.12 21.21 -8.32
C ILE A 237 -24.75 20.53 -8.45
N LEU A 238 -24.06 20.75 -9.58
CA LEU A 238 -22.61 20.48 -9.69
C LEU A 238 -21.84 21.66 -9.09
N VAL A 239 -21.03 21.39 -8.06
CA VAL A 239 -20.41 22.43 -7.24
C VAL A 239 -19.39 23.24 -8.05
N GLY A 240 -19.57 24.56 -8.09
CA GLY A 240 -18.62 25.47 -8.74
C GLY A 240 -17.32 25.63 -7.92
N GLN A 241 -16.25 26.13 -8.55
CA GLN A 241 -14.90 26.25 -7.96
C GLN A 241 -14.80 27.07 -6.66
N SER A 242 -15.80 27.91 -6.34
CA SER A 242 -15.87 28.67 -5.09
C SER A 242 -16.78 28.03 -4.04
N GLY A 243 -17.51 26.97 -4.37
CA GLY A 243 -18.64 26.44 -3.61
C GLY A 243 -19.99 27.06 -4.00
N SER A 244 -21.06 26.48 -3.49
CA SER A 244 -22.44 26.87 -3.82
C SER A 244 -23.36 26.66 -2.62
N ASN A 245 -24.39 27.47 -2.45
CA ASN A 245 -25.34 27.34 -1.35
C ASN A 245 -26.75 27.07 -1.87
N PHE A 246 -27.46 26.16 -1.19
CA PHE A 246 -28.91 26.02 -1.31
C PHE A 246 -29.56 27.03 -0.37
N VAL A 247 -30.53 27.81 -0.85
CA VAL A 247 -31.25 28.78 -0.04
C VAL A 247 -32.75 28.51 -0.09
N GLY A 248 -33.37 28.28 1.06
CA GLY A 248 -34.81 28.15 1.25
C GLY A 248 -35.38 29.37 1.94
N ILE A 249 -36.43 29.96 1.37
CA ILE A 249 -37.15 31.10 1.93
C ILE A 249 -38.38 30.61 2.67
N TYR A 250 -38.47 30.97 3.94
CA TYR A 250 -39.50 30.55 4.88
C TYR A 250 -40.33 31.74 5.37
N LYS A 251 -41.64 31.55 5.45
CA LYS A 251 -42.59 32.57 5.90
C LYS A 251 -43.49 32.00 7.01
N VAL A 252 -43.94 32.86 7.91
CA VAL A 252 -44.93 32.47 8.92
C VAL A 252 -46.26 32.16 8.20
N PRO A 253 -46.85 30.97 8.36
CA PRO A 253 -48.18 30.67 7.85
C PRO A 253 -49.20 31.69 8.39
N SER A 254 -50.17 32.10 7.59
CA SER A 254 -51.19 33.08 8.00
C SER A 254 -51.83 32.67 9.34
N PRO A 255 -51.91 33.55 10.35
CA PRO A 255 -52.40 33.20 11.68
C PRO A 255 -53.94 33.16 11.77
N VAL A 256 -54.65 33.48 10.68
CA VAL A 256 -56.11 33.36 10.59
C VAL A 256 -56.44 31.91 10.20
N THR A 257 -56.82 31.10 11.17
CA THR A 257 -57.27 29.72 10.92
C THR A 257 -58.77 29.71 10.73
N VAL A 258 -59.24 29.17 9.62
CA VAL A 258 -60.67 28.99 9.33
C VAL A 258 -60.94 27.51 9.15
N THR A 259 -61.87 26.97 9.91
CA THR A 259 -62.40 25.62 9.73
C THR A 259 -63.87 25.73 9.42
N SER A 260 -64.34 25.06 8.39
CA SER A 260 -65.74 25.01 8.03
C SER A 260 -66.25 23.57 8.09
N ARG A 261 -67.57 23.42 8.13
CA ARG A 261 -68.29 22.17 7.84
C ARG A 261 -69.69 22.51 7.33
N ILE A 262 -70.35 21.54 6.70
CA ILE A 262 -71.76 21.63 6.35
C ILE A 262 -72.50 20.62 7.23
N ASP A 263 -73.39 21.12 8.10
CA ASP A 263 -74.26 20.32 8.94
C ASP A 263 -75.60 20.17 8.21
N ALA A 264 -75.71 19.15 7.36
CA ALA A 264 -76.94 18.78 6.66
C ALA A 264 -77.18 17.26 6.81
N PRO A 265 -78.41 16.76 6.62
CA PRO A 265 -78.67 15.32 6.62
C PRO A 265 -77.74 14.60 5.63
N THR A 266 -77.13 13.49 6.02
CA THR A 266 -76.37 12.62 5.09
C THR A 266 -77.31 11.73 4.27
N GLU A 267 -78.57 11.61 4.70
CA GLU A 267 -79.60 10.89 3.99
C GLU A 267 -80.87 11.72 3.86
N ALA A 268 -81.54 11.60 2.71
CA ALA A 268 -82.84 12.22 2.44
C ALA A 268 -83.80 11.17 1.88
N SER A 269 -85.09 11.34 2.16
CA SER A 269 -86.11 10.43 1.63
C SER A 269 -86.29 10.68 0.12
N SER A 270 -86.58 9.63 -0.65
CA SER A 270 -86.87 9.74 -2.10
C SER A 270 -88.07 10.64 -2.46
N SER A 271 -88.83 11.11 -1.47
CA SER A 271 -89.96 12.04 -1.62
C SER A 271 -89.62 13.53 -1.44
N GLU A 272 -88.40 13.88 -1.01
CA GLU A 272 -88.01 15.26 -0.69
C GLU A 272 -87.36 15.96 -1.91
N THR A 273 -87.82 17.18 -2.24
CA THR A 273 -87.28 17.96 -3.39
C THR A 273 -86.06 18.82 -3.04
N ALA A 274 -85.85 19.08 -1.76
CA ALA A 274 -84.70 19.79 -1.21
C ALA A 274 -84.56 19.46 0.28
N VAL A 275 -83.34 19.55 0.83
CA VAL A 275 -83.09 19.47 2.28
C VAL A 275 -82.44 20.76 2.76
N THR A 276 -82.80 21.16 3.97
CA THR A 276 -82.19 22.30 4.66
C THR A 276 -80.99 21.84 5.45
N GLY A 277 -79.92 22.64 5.46
CA GLY A 277 -78.74 22.42 6.28
C GLY A 277 -78.14 23.74 6.74
N GLU A 278 -77.05 23.67 7.48
CA GLU A 278 -76.32 24.83 7.98
C GLU A 278 -74.86 24.77 7.52
N PHE A 279 -74.36 25.84 6.90
CA PHE A 279 -72.92 26.01 6.69
C PHE A 279 -72.33 26.70 7.91
N VAL A 280 -71.51 25.97 8.66
CA VAL A 280 -70.89 26.47 9.88
C VAL A 280 -69.41 26.67 9.64
N PHE A 281 -68.91 27.86 9.95
CA PHE A 281 -67.47 28.08 9.99
C PHE A 281 -67.04 28.73 11.30
N GLU A 282 -65.87 28.33 11.75
CA GLU A 282 -65.17 28.92 12.88
C GLU A 282 -63.88 29.54 12.37
N ALA A 283 -63.66 30.80 12.72
CA ALA A 283 -62.43 31.50 12.44
C ALA A 283 -61.78 31.92 13.75
N LYS A 284 -60.46 31.76 13.83
CA LYS A 284 -59.62 32.25 14.93
C LYS A 284 -58.49 33.07 14.35
N SER A 285 -58.26 34.24 14.92
CA SER A 285 -57.11 35.09 14.61
C SER A 285 -56.56 35.68 15.91
N PRO A 286 -55.23 35.84 16.05
CA PRO A 286 -54.66 36.61 17.16
C PRO A 286 -55.08 38.09 17.15
N ASN A 287 -55.52 38.63 16.01
CA ASN A 287 -56.14 39.96 15.89
C ASN A 287 -57.67 39.84 15.89
N PRO A 288 -58.42 40.90 16.27
CA PRO A 288 -59.85 40.92 16.09
C PRO A 288 -60.22 40.62 14.63
N LEU A 289 -61.12 39.67 14.42
CA LEU A 289 -61.70 39.38 13.11
C LEU A 289 -62.48 40.62 12.64
N LYS A 290 -62.55 40.81 11.31
CA LYS A 290 -63.19 41.98 10.70
C LYS A 290 -64.41 41.57 9.89
N SER A 291 -64.26 40.60 8.99
CA SER A 291 -65.34 40.19 8.09
C SER A 291 -65.13 38.80 7.52
N TYR A 292 -66.21 38.17 7.06
CA TYR A 292 -66.18 36.99 6.20
C TYR A 292 -66.86 37.26 4.87
N GLN A 293 -66.49 36.45 3.88
CA GLN A 293 -67.14 36.39 2.57
C GLN A 293 -67.20 34.94 2.09
N ILE A 294 -68.39 34.50 1.69
CA ILE A 294 -68.58 33.24 0.96
C ILE A 294 -68.24 33.50 -0.50
N THR A 295 -67.10 32.97 -0.94
CA THR A 295 -66.54 33.22 -2.27
C THR A 295 -66.97 32.19 -3.31
N ARG A 296 -67.47 31.03 -2.87
CA ARG A 296 -67.98 29.95 -3.76
C ARG A 296 -69.08 29.14 -3.07
N ILE A 297 -70.14 28.84 -3.81
CA ILE A 297 -71.24 27.94 -3.42
C ILE A 297 -71.58 27.07 -4.63
N GLU A 298 -71.56 25.75 -4.46
CA GLU A 298 -71.92 24.77 -5.49
C GLU A 298 -73.03 23.85 -4.99
N ASN A 299 -74.07 23.65 -5.81
CA ASN A 299 -75.20 22.75 -5.55
C ASN A 299 -75.99 23.04 -4.25
N ALA A 300 -75.85 24.23 -3.68
CA ALA A 300 -76.67 24.76 -2.61
C ALA A 300 -76.94 26.25 -2.82
N GLN A 301 -77.86 26.81 -2.04
CA GLN A 301 -78.14 28.23 -2.01
C GLN A 301 -78.20 28.71 -0.56
N LEU A 302 -77.69 29.91 -0.28
CA LEU A 302 -77.95 30.55 1.01
C LEU A 302 -79.44 30.90 1.08
N VAL A 303 -80.07 30.60 2.22
CA VAL A 303 -81.50 30.91 2.43
C VAL A 303 -81.74 32.42 2.35
N SER A 304 -80.75 33.25 2.69
CA SER A 304 -80.73 34.70 2.42
C SER A 304 -79.43 35.13 1.75
N ALA A 305 -79.54 35.71 0.55
CA ALA A 305 -78.38 36.21 -0.20
C ALA A 305 -77.61 37.34 0.52
N SER A 306 -78.25 38.06 1.45
CA SER A 306 -77.60 39.11 2.24
C SER A 306 -76.55 38.57 3.23
N GLN A 307 -76.49 37.26 3.45
CA GLN A 307 -75.54 36.59 4.35
C GLN A 307 -74.27 36.10 3.63
N GLN A 308 -74.10 36.40 2.34
CA GLN A 308 -72.89 36.04 1.60
C GLN A 308 -71.63 36.76 2.15
N THR A 309 -71.81 37.88 2.84
CA THR A 309 -70.77 38.58 3.57
C THR A 309 -71.29 39.04 4.93
N GLY A 310 -70.43 39.15 5.93
CA GLY A 310 -70.81 39.73 7.21
C GLY A 310 -69.63 40.21 8.05
N ALA A 311 -69.91 41.07 9.02
CA ALA A 311 -68.90 41.51 9.98
C ALA A 311 -68.67 40.42 11.04
N LEU A 312 -67.42 40.25 11.44
CA LEU A 312 -67.03 39.40 12.57
C LEU A 312 -66.41 40.28 13.64
N ASN A 313 -66.51 39.87 14.90
CA ASN A 313 -65.97 40.60 16.03
C ASN A 313 -65.24 39.63 16.97
N GLY A 314 -64.25 40.14 17.71
CA GLY A 314 -63.45 39.34 18.63
C GLY A 314 -62.38 38.50 17.92
N LYS A 315 -61.59 37.75 18.69
CA LYS A 315 -60.45 36.95 18.19
C LYS A 315 -60.84 35.54 17.74
N SER A 316 -62.08 35.14 18.01
CA SER A 316 -62.68 33.89 17.57
C SER A 316 -64.13 34.20 17.25
N ALA A 317 -64.62 33.76 16.10
CA ALA A 317 -66.02 33.90 15.72
C ALA A 317 -66.49 32.61 15.05
N SER A 318 -67.71 32.20 15.39
CA SER A 318 -68.40 31.09 14.76
C SER A 318 -69.67 31.64 14.14
N GLN A 319 -69.94 31.25 12.89
CA GLN A 319 -71.12 31.68 12.17
C GLN A 319 -71.78 30.46 11.55
N SER A 320 -73.10 30.36 11.75
CA SER A 320 -73.97 29.37 11.11
C SER A 320 -74.83 30.08 10.09
N LEU A 321 -74.74 29.64 8.84
CA LEU A 321 -75.48 30.20 7.71
C LEU A 321 -76.47 29.16 7.19
N PRO A 322 -77.78 29.41 7.23
CA PRO A 322 -78.77 28.49 6.70
C PRO A 322 -78.61 28.33 5.20
N ILE A 323 -78.54 27.08 4.74
CA ILE A 323 -78.43 26.71 3.33
C ILE A 323 -79.57 25.78 2.92
N LEU A 324 -79.98 25.89 1.66
CA LEU A 324 -80.93 25.00 1.02
C LEU A 324 -80.20 24.20 -0.06
N ILE A 325 -80.32 22.87 -0.01
CA ILE A 325 -79.68 21.93 -0.93
C ILE A 325 -80.77 21.33 -1.83
N PRO A 326 -80.85 21.70 -3.12
CA PRO A 326 -81.80 21.10 -4.05
C PRO A 326 -81.39 19.65 -4.36
N LEU A 327 -82.28 18.68 -4.14
CA LEU A 327 -81.93 17.25 -4.25
C LEU A 327 -82.00 16.68 -5.68
N GLY A 328 -82.50 17.47 -6.64
CA GLY A 328 -82.48 17.12 -8.07
C GLY A 328 -83.06 15.73 -8.39
N SER A 329 -82.68 15.17 -9.52
CA SER A 329 -83.01 13.79 -9.92
C SER A 329 -81.83 12.83 -9.76
N SER A 330 -80.86 13.16 -8.91
CA SER A 330 -79.64 12.39 -8.69
C SER A 330 -79.71 11.57 -7.40
N ASP A 331 -79.13 10.37 -7.41
CA ASP A 331 -79.10 9.44 -6.26
C ASP A 331 -78.30 9.98 -5.06
N SER A 332 -77.54 11.05 -5.29
CA SER A 332 -76.92 11.89 -4.26
C SER A 332 -76.68 13.32 -4.77
N VAL A 333 -76.54 14.28 -3.86
CA VAL A 333 -76.12 15.65 -4.16
C VAL A 333 -74.96 16.04 -3.26
N THR A 334 -73.82 16.37 -3.87
CA THR A 334 -72.64 16.92 -3.17
C THR A 334 -72.61 18.43 -3.25
N VAL A 335 -72.60 19.07 -2.08
CA VAL A 335 -72.52 20.51 -1.90
C VAL A 335 -71.11 20.91 -1.54
N LYS A 336 -70.63 22.05 -2.08
CA LYS A 336 -69.34 22.65 -1.70
C LYS A 336 -69.49 24.14 -1.40
N ILE A 337 -68.97 24.60 -0.27
CA ILE A 337 -69.01 26.02 0.12
C ILE A 337 -67.63 26.46 0.61
N THR A 338 -67.13 27.58 0.07
CA THR A 338 -65.86 28.20 0.44
C THR A 338 -66.10 29.54 1.13
N VAL A 339 -65.48 29.73 2.29
CA VAL A 339 -65.47 30.99 3.05
C VAL A 339 -64.06 31.53 3.17
N VAL A 340 -63.92 32.84 3.01
CA VAL A 340 -62.71 33.60 3.31
C VAL A 340 -62.99 34.55 4.46
N VAL A 341 -62.13 34.55 5.48
CA VAL A 341 -62.22 35.42 6.64
C VAL A 341 -61.02 36.35 6.69
N THR A 342 -61.28 37.62 6.96
CA THR A 342 -60.27 38.67 7.08
C THR A 342 -60.24 39.22 8.49
N ASP A 343 -59.05 39.40 9.07
CA ASP A 343 -58.86 40.06 10.36
C ASP A 343 -58.67 41.59 10.23
N ALA A 344 -58.64 42.29 11.36
CA ALA A 344 -58.47 43.74 11.40
C ALA A 344 -57.08 44.22 10.91
N ALA A 345 -56.10 43.32 10.84
CA ALA A 345 -54.77 43.59 10.29
C ALA A 345 -54.68 43.29 8.78
N GLY A 346 -55.78 42.89 8.14
CA GLY A 346 -55.86 42.59 6.71
C GLY A 346 -55.32 41.21 6.34
N GLN A 347 -55.07 40.33 7.31
CA GLN A 347 -54.67 38.95 7.06
C GLN A 347 -55.90 38.09 6.78
N THR A 348 -55.75 37.11 5.87
CA THR A 348 -56.85 36.25 5.44
C THR A 348 -56.59 34.80 5.74
N GLY A 349 -57.66 34.06 6.02
CA GLY A 349 -57.68 32.60 6.06
C GLY A 349 -58.94 32.11 5.35
N ASP A 350 -58.87 30.94 4.73
CA ASP A 350 -59.97 30.37 3.98
C ASP A 350 -60.25 28.92 4.39
N SER A 351 -61.46 28.46 4.11
CA SER A 351 -61.86 27.08 4.34
C SER A 351 -62.92 26.69 3.33
N THR A 352 -62.81 25.47 2.80
CA THR A 352 -63.83 24.88 1.94
C THR A 352 -64.32 23.61 2.60
N SER A 353 -65.63 23.45 2.67
CA SER A 353 -66.28 22.22 3.12
C SER A 353 -67.17 21.66 2.04
N ASP A 354 -67.21 20.34 1.98
CA ASP A 354 -68.15 19.59 1.18
C ASP A 354 -68.97 18.62 2.03
N HIS A 355 -70.18 18.34 1.56
CA HIS A 355 -71.09 17.39 2.20
C HIS A 355 -71.98 16.77 1.14
N THR A 356 -72.22 15.46 1.26
CA THR A 356 -73.04 14.70 0.30
C THR A 356 -74.27 14.15 1.01
N VAL A 357 -75.44 14.38 0.39
CA VAL A 357 -76.71 13.79 0.80
C VAL A 357 -77.01 12.62 -0.12
N THR A 358 -77.14 11.41 0.44
CA THR A 358 -77.40 10.13 -0.26
C THR A 358 -78.80 9.61 0.03
N ILE A 359 -79.55 9.16 -0.99
CA ILE A 359 -80.95 8.72 -0.81
C ILE A 359 -80.96 7.19 -0.62
N ASN A 360 -81.04 6.67 0.63
CA ASN A 360 -80.81 5.24 0.94
C ASN A 360 -82.03 4.48 1.50
N GLY A 361 -82.06 3.16 1.25
CA GLY A 361 -82.98 2.20 1.89
C GLY A 361 -82.40 0.79 2.06
N GLY A 362 -82.63 0.17 3.23
CA GLY A 362 -82.69 -1.28 3.47
C GLY A 362 -81.46 -1.99 4.09
N GLU A 363 -81.67 -2.66 5.23
CA GLU A 363 -80.71 -3.50 5.99
C GLU A 363 -80.12 -4.69 5.19
N ASP A 364 -78.86 -5.03 5.47
CA ASP A 364 -78.04 -5.99 4.70
C ASP A 364 -77.33 -7.02 5.61
N THR A 365 -77.09 -8.25 5.11
CA THR A 365 -76.34 -9.30 5.83
C THR A 365 -75.22 -9.88 4.97
N SER A 366 -73.96 -9.75 5.41
CA SER A 366 -72.75 -10.21 4.72
C SER A 366 -72.02 -11.33 5.51
N GLN A 367 -71.37 -12.26 4.80
CA GLN A 367 -70.54 -13.34 5.34
C GLN A 367 -69.25 -13.51 4.53
N THR A 368 -68.20 -14.07 5.14
CA THR A 368 -66.90 -14.33 4.51
C THR A 368 -66.91 -15.61 3.67
N GLY A 369 -66.33 -15.55 2.47
CA GLY A 369 -66.23 -16.64 1.48
C GLY A 369 -64.83 -17.25 1.38
N SER A 370 -64.32 -17.43 0.16
CA SER A 370 -63.00 -18.03 -0.12
C SER A 370 -61.83 -17.11 0.24
N GLU A 371 -60.69 -17.68 0.64
CA GLU A 371 -59.46 -16.93 0.90
C GLU A 371 -58.33 -17.35 -0.07
N GLN A 372 -57.55 -16.38 -0.55
CA GLN A 372 -56.31 -16.59 -1.29
C GLN A 372 -55.14 -16.05 -0.47
N ASN A 373 -54.30 -16.95 0.05
CA ASN A 373 -53.10 -16.60 0.80
C ASN A 373 -51.86 -17.12 0.09
N VAL A 374 -50.97 -16.21 -0.32
CA VAL A 374 -49.75 -16.53 -1.07
C VAL A 374 -48.59 -15.74 -0.49
N GLU A 375 -47.44 -16.39 -0.29
CA GLU A 375 -46.21 -15.74 0.12
C GLU A 375 -44.98 -16.22 -0.69
N ALA A 376 -44.08 -15.28 -0.98
CA ALA A 376 -42.80 -15.48 -1.63
C ALA A 376 -41.75 -14.64 -0.89
N MET A 377 -41.45 -15.04 0.35
CA MET A 377 -40.58 -14.28 1.27
C MET A 377 -39.13 -14.80 1.36
N ASP A 378 -38.80 -15.92 0.70
CA ASP A 378 -37.41 -16.39 0.59
C ASP A 378 -36.65 -15.56 -0.45
N ALA A 379 -35.66 -14.79 0.00
CA ALA A 379 -34.80 -13.97 -0.86
C ALA A 379 -33.81 -14.77 -1.72
N SER A 380 -33.57 -16.05 -1.38
CA SER A 380 -32.59 -16.94 -2.03
C SER A 380 -31.21 -16.28 -2.18
N ALA A 381 -30.78 -15.58 -1.11
CA ALA A 381 -29.64 -14.67 -1.14
C ALA A 381 -28.29 -15.40 -1.07
N THR A 382 -27.42 -15.15 -2.05
CA THR A 382 -26.04 -15.67 -2.11
C THR A 382 -25.06 -14.58 -2.51
N ALA A 383 -23.77 -14.71 -2.16
CA ALA A 383 -22.74 -13.80 -2.64
C ALA A 383 -21.37 -14.46 -2.77
N VAL A 384 -20.49 -13.83 -3.53
CA VAL A 384 -19.08 -14.22 -3.66
C VAL A 384 -18.17 -13.00 -3.48
N ILE A 385 -16.98 -13.25 -2.96
CA ILE A 385 -15.88 -12.29 -2.90
C ILE A 385 -14.75 -12.89 -3.74
N LYS A 386 -14.28 -12.22 -4.78
CA LYS A 386 -13.15 -12.69 -5.59
C LYS A 386 -12.22 -11.55 -5.97
N ALA A 387 -11.07 -11.86 -6.54
CA ALA A 387 -10.15 -10.85 -7.09
C ALA A 387 -10.83 -10.11 -8.24
N ASP A 388 -10.51 -8.83 -8.40
CA ASP A 388 -11.01 -8.02 -9.50
C ASP A 388 -10.68 -8.59 -10.90
N ALA A 389 -11.26 -7.96 -11.92
CA ALA A 389 -11.39 -8.50 -13.28
C ALA A 389 -12.28 -9.76 -13.31
N ARG A 390 -13.54 -9.61 -12.87
CA ARG A 390 -14.56 -10.68 -12.82
C ARG A 390 -14.57 -11.53 -14.10
N GLY A 391 -14.39 -12.84 -13.94
CA GLY A 391 -14.27 -13.82 -15.04
C GLY A 391 -12.85 -14.03 -15.59
N ALA A 392 -11.89 -13.21 -15.16
CA ALA A 392 -10.47 -13.29 -15.47
C ALA A 392 -9.62 -13.00 -14.22
N GLU A 393 -10.05 -13.57 -13.08
CA GLU A 393 -9.48 -13.29 -11.77
C GLU A 393 -7.99 -13.68 -11.73
N ARG A 394 -7.13 -12.71 -11.43
CA ARG A 394 -5.67 -12.92 -11.38
C ARG A 394 -5.19 -13.74 -10.19
N PHE A 395 -6.04 -13.87 -9.17
CA PHE A 395 -5.75 -14.57 -7.92
C PHE A 395 -6.93 -15.45 -7.50
N ASP A 396 -6.62 -16.63 -6.98
CA ASP A 396 -7.59 -17.45 -6.26
C ASP A 396 -7.61 -17.00 -4.80
N VAL A 397 -8.57 -16.13 -4.47
CA VAL A 397 -8.69 -15.51 -3.14
C VAL A 397 -8.88 -16.52 -2.00
N THR A 398 -9.31 -17.75 -2.30
CA THR A 398 -9.42 -18.80 -1.28
C THR A 398 -8.05 -19.33 -0.86
N LYS A 399 -7.06 -19.28 -1.77
CA LYS A 399 -5.68 -19.76 -1.58
C LYS A 399 -4.69 -18.66 -1.21
N GLY A 400 -4.89 -17.45 -1.75
CA GLY A 400 -4.02 -16.31 -1.52
C GLY A 400 -4.30 -15.15 -2.47
N ILE A 401 -4.44 -13.96 -1.91
CA ILE A 401 -4.37 -12.70 -2.63
C ILE A 401 -3.47 -11.72 -1.85
N PRO A 402 -2.51 -11.04 -2.51
CA PRO A 402 -1.68 -10.02 -1.86
C PRO A 402 -2.49 -8.83 -1.36
N THR A 403 -1.95 -8.10 -0.39
CA THR A 403 -2.41 -6.72 -0.15
C THR A 403 -2.12 -5.84 -1.37
N SER A 404 -2.77 -4.67 -1.46
CA SER A 404 -2.67 -3.76 -2.62
C SER A 404 -3.18 -4.34 -3.94
N GLU A 405 -3.83 -5.50 -3.90
CA GLU A 405 -4.74 -6.00 -4.93
C GLU A 405 -6.18 -5.70 -4.53
N SER A 406 -7.08 -5.72 -5.51
CA SER A 406 -8.48 -5.35 -5.30
C SER A 406 -9.43 -6.53 -5.49
N LEU A 407 -10.55 -6.46 -4.76
CA LEU A 407 -11.61 -7.45 -4.75
C LEU A 407 -12.87 -6.88 -5.39
N TYR A 408 -13.70 -7.78 -5.93
CA TYR A 408 -15.11 -7.50 -6.16
C TYR A 408 -15.99 -8.34 -5.25
N VAL A 409 -17.17 -7.80 -4.96
CA VAL A 409 -18.25 -8.51 -4.28
C VAL A 409 -19.47 -8.53 -5.19
N ASN A 410 -20.07 -9.70 -5.33
CA ASN A 410 -21.25 -9.89 -6.18
C ASN A 410 -22.30 -10.69 -5.42
N ALA A 411 -23.45 -10.08 -5.15
CA ALA A 411 -24.58 -10.72 -4.48
C ALA A 411 -25.73 -10.98 -5.47
N SER A 412 -26.50 -12.03 -5.21
CA SER A 412 -27.64 -12.45 -6.00
C SER A 412 -28.83 -12.66 -5.07
N ALA A 413 -30.00 -12.20 -5.46
CA ALA A 413 -31.24 -12.36 -4.71
C ALA A 413 -32.46 -12.21 -5.64
N LYS A 414 -33.67 -12.48 -5.14
CA LYS A 414 -34.90 -12.17 -5.87
C LYS A 414 -35.08 -10.66 -6.06
N SER A 415 -35.74 -10.24 -7.14
CA SER A 415 -35.94 -8.80 -7.43
C SER A 415 -36.95 -8.13 -6.50
N TYR A 416 -37.91 -8.89 -5.96
CA TYR A 416 -38.89 -8.43 -5.00
C TYR A 416 -39.36 -9.62 -4.15
N LEU A 417 -40.01 -9.31 -3.03
CA LEU A 417 -40.70 -10.30 -2.19
C LEU A 417 -42.12 -9.83 -1.97
N TYR A 418 -43.04 -10.77 -1.73
CA TYR A 418 -44.40 -10.41 -1.41
C TYR A 418 -45.08 -11.43 -0.52
N ARG A 419 -46.12 -10.98 0.17
CA ARG A 419 -47.15 -11.86 0.73
C ARG A 419 -48.48 -11.14 0.73
N ASN A 420 -49.54 -11.87 0.45
CA ASN A 420 -50.88 -11.31 0.35
C ASN A 420 -51.92 -12.26 0.91
N LYS A 421 -53.01 -11.67 1.41
CA LYS A 421 -54.24 -12.36 1.78
C LYS A 421 -55.40 -11.59 1.14
N PHE A 422 -56.10 -12.25 0.21
CA PHE A 422 -57.34 -11.74 -0.38
C PHE A 422 -58.50 -12.57 0.10
N THR A 423 -59.60 -11.90 0.46
CA THR A 423 -60.76 -12.54 1.07
C THR A 423 -62.00 -12.17 0.27
N GLU A 424 -62.75 -13.18 -0.14
CA GLU A 424 -64.03 -13.03 -0.81
C GLU A 424 -65.11 -12.72 0.23
N ILE A 425 -65.92 -11.70 -0.01
CA ILE A 425 -67.11 -11.40 0.78
C ILE A 425 -68.33 -11.80 -0.04
N LYS A 426 -69.29 -12.51 0.57
CA LYS A 426 -70.55 -12.94 -0.04
C LYS A 426 -71.73 -12.48 0.81
N GLY A 427 -72.78 -12.02 0.16
CA GLY A 427 -73.99 -11.63 0.87
C GLY A 427 -75.23 -11.77 0.02
N THR A 428 -76.37 -11.58 0.66
CA THR A 428 -77.67 -11.52 0.02
C THR A 428 -78.42 -10.32 0.57
N LYS A 429 -78.90 -9.47 -0.33
CA LYS A 429 -79.72 -8.32 0.04
C LYS A 429 -81.14 -8.50 -0.49
N GLN A 430 -82.11 -8.11 0.33
CA GLN A 430 -83.53 -8.26 0.04
C GLN A 430 -84.15 -6.91 -0.29
N TYR A 431 -84.87 -6.84 -1.40
CA TYR A 431 -85.51 -5.62 -1.88
C TYR A 431 -87.03 -5.77 -1.86
N PRO A 432 -87.74 -5.04 -0.98
CA PRO A 432 -89.20 -5.06 -0.96
C PRO A 432 -89.75 -4.25 -2.15
N ILE A 433 -90.67 -4.83 -2.92
CA ILE A 433 -91.36 -4.17 -4.04
C ILE A 433 -92.86 -4.48 -3.99
N THR A 434 -93.69 -3.51 -4.35
CA THR A 434 -95.13 -3.73 -4.50
C THR A 434 -95.51 -3.75 -5.97
N VAL A 435 -96.35 -4.71 -6.33
CA VAL A 435 -96.96 -4.81 -7.66
C VAL A 435 -98.46 -4.60 -7.49
N SER A 436 -99.02 -3.66 -8.24
CA SER A 436 -100.44 -3.31 -8.16
C SER A 436 -101.13 -3.43 -9.52
N ARG A 437 -102.40 -3.86 -9.49
CA ARG A 437 -103.27 -3.84 -10.66
C ARG A 437 -104.65 -3.35 -10.25
N THR A 438 -105.18 -2.39 -11.00
CA THR A 438 -106.55 -1.92 -10.84
C THR A 438 -107.49 -2.74 -11.71
N TYR A 439 -108.50 -3.34 -11.07
CA TYR A 439 -109.59 -4.03 -11.74
C TYR A 439 -110.81 -3.12 -11.79
N SER A 440 -111.32 -2.87 -12.99
CA SER A 440 -112.60 -2.17 -13.18
C SER A 440 -113.71 -3.21 -13.17
N LEU A 441 -114.57 -3.15 -12.16
CA LEU A 441 -115.65 -4.10 -11.91
C LEU A 441 -116.97 -3.49 -12.37
N SER A 442 -117.77 -4.25 -13.12
CA SER A 442 -119.12 -3.84 -13.55
C SER A 442 -120.14 -4.94 -13.29
N TRP A 443 -121.29 -4.61 -12.70
CA TRP A 443 -122.42 -5.52 -12.52
C TRP A 443 -123.77 -4.79 -12.50
N THR A 444 -124.86 -5.54 -12.56
CA THR A 444 -126.24 -5.03 -12.48
C THR A 444 -126.90 -5.50 -11.19
N GLU A 445 -127.58 -4.59 -10.48
CA GLU A 445 -128.29 -4.86 -9.23
C GLU A 445 -129.78 -4.54 -9.40
N ARG A 446 -130.66 -5.45 -8.96
CA ARG A 446 -132.12 -5.21 -8.98
C ARG A 446 -132.54 -4.55 -7.68
N VAL A 447 -133.02 -3.30 -7.77
CA VAL A 447 -133.55 -2.55 -6.63
C VAL A 447 -135.08 -2.39 -6.74
N PRO A 448 -135.81 -2.22 -5.63
CA PRO A 448 -137.26 -1.98 -5.66
C PRO A 448 -137.59 -0.74 -6.50
N GLY A 449 -138.44 -0.91 -7.51
CA GLY A 449 -139.01 0.16 -8.32
C GLY A 449 -140.37 0.61 -7.78
N PRO A 450 -140.93 1.71 -8.30
CA PRO A 450 -142.25 2.18 -7.90
C PRO A 450 -143.30 1.06 -8.11
N PRO A 451 -144.26 0.88 -7.18
CA PRO A 451 -145.31 -0.10 -7.35
C PRO A 451 -146.03 0.13 -8.69
N ASP A 452 -146.42 -0.95 -9.36
CA ASP A 452 -147.23 -0.83 -10.57
C ASP A 452 -148.62 -0.24 -10.25
N SER A 453 -149.40 0.04 -11.27
CA SER A 453 -150.73 0.66 -11.14
C SER A 453 -151.73 -0.14 -10.28
N GLU A 454 -151.37 -1.35 -9.85
CA GLU A 454 -152.16 -2.26 -9.03
C GLU A 454 -151.57 -2.45 -7.62
N GLY A 455 -150.46 -1.79 -7.31
CA GLY A 455 -149.81 -1.80 -5.99
C GLY A 455 -148.81 -2.94 -5.78
N HIS A 456 -148.42 -3.68 -6.81
CA HIS A 456 -147.40 -4.72 -6.68
C HIS A 456 -145.98 -4.13 -6.78
N PRO A 457 -145.01 -4.59 -5.96
CA PRO A 457 -143.63 -4.09 -6.01
C PRO A 457 -142.95 -4.48 -7.33
N THR A 458 -142.42 -3.49 -8.06
CA THR A 458 -141.59 -3.72 -9.26
C THR A 458 -140.10 -3.76 -8.89
N THR A 459 -139.23 -4.24 -9.80
CA THR A 459 -137.77 -4.09 -9.63
C THR A 459 -137.16 -3.45 -10.87
N VAL A 460 -136.27 -2.48 -10.67
CA VAL A 460 -135.50 -1.81 -11.73
C VAL A 460 -134.03 -2.23 -11.65
N SER A 461 -133.42 -2.48 -12.81
CA SER A 461 -132.01 -2.86 -12.89
C SER A 461 -131.14 -1.61 -12.95
N VAL A 462 -130.27 -1.43 -11.96
CA VAL A 462 -129.33 -0.30 -11.88
C VAL A 462 -127.93 -0.82 -12.18
N SER A 463 -127.22 -0.14 -13.08
CA SER A 463 -125.81 -0.45 -13.37
C SER A 463 -124.94 0.04 -12.21
N ARG A 464 -124.07 -0.83 -11.72
CA ARG A 464 -123.08 -0.53 -10.69
C ARG A 464 -121.68 -0.72 -11.28
N SER A 465 -120.81 0.24 -11.00
CA SER A 465 -119.39 0.16 -11.30
C SER A 465 -118.59 0.40 -10.04
N ASP A 466 -117.49 -0.32 -9.90
CA ASP A 466 -116.55 -0.14 -8.81
C ASP A 466 -115.13 -0.39 -9.34
N THR A 467 -114.13 0.09 -8.63
CA THR A 467 -112.73 -0.19 -8.95
C THR A 467 -112.08 -0.79 -7.73
N GLN A 468 -111.42 -1.93 -7.93
CA GLN A 468 -110.66 -2.58 -6.87
C GLN A 468 -109.21 -2.72 -7.30
N THR A 469 -108.33 -2.00 -6.62
CA THR A 469 -106.88 -2.17 -6.78
C THR A 469 -106.41 -3.26 -5.83
N VAL A 470 -105.77 -4.28 -6.40
CA VAL A 470 -105.05 -5.29 -5.61
C VAL A 470 -103.57 -4.93 -5.66
N THR A 471 -103.00 -4.77 -4.48
CA THR A 471 -101.56 -4.55 -4.28
C THR A 471 -101.00 -5.77 -3.57
N GLN A 472 -99.97 -6.38 -4.15
CA GLN A 472 -99.25 -7.48 -3.53
C GLN A 472 -97.79 -7.07 -3.32
N SER A 473 -97.26 -7.40 -2.15
CA SER A 473 -95.86 -7.16 -1.79
C SER A 473 -95.03 -8.40 -2.10
N TYR A 474 -93.90 -8.18 -2.76
CA TYR A 474 -92.90 -9.19 -3.05
C TYR A 474 -91.56 -8.76 -2.46
N THR A 475 -90.75 -9.72 -2.05
CA THR A 475 -89.36 -9.48 -1.67
C THR A 475 -88.48 -10.19 -2.68
N VAL A 476 -87.60 -9.43 -3.32
CA VAL A 476 -86.68 -9.93 -4.33
C VAL A 476 -85.28 -10.00 -3.74
N GLU A 477 -84.70 -11.19 -3.75
CA GLU A 477 -83.35 -11.43 -3.26
C GLU A 477 -82.34 -11.21 -4.38
N ARG A 478 -81.24 -10.52 -4.08
CA ARG A 478 -80.06 -10.43 -4.96
C ARG A 478 -78.84 -10.86 -4.17
N LYS A 479 -78.06 -11.73 -4.79
CA LYS A 479 -76.79 -12.21 -4.23
C LYS A 479 -75.66 -11.33 -4.74
N PHE A 480 -74.67 -11.13 -3.90
CA PHE A 480 -73.49 -10.35 -4.25
C PHE A 480 -72.21 -11.01 -3.76
N SER A 481 -71.11 -10.84 -4.48
CA SER A 481 -69.78 -11.26 -4.07
C SER A 481 -68.68 -10.36 -4.62
N TYR A 482 -67.75 -9.94 -3.76
CA TYR A 482 -66.58 -9.14 -4.11
C TYR A 482 -65.36 -9.58 -3.31
N TRP A 483 -64.17 -9.07 -3.64
CA TRP A 483 -62.92 -9.40 -2.96
C TRP A 483 -62.33 -8.18 -2.26
N GLN A 484 -61.80 -8.40 -1.06
CA GLN A 484 -61.06 -7.43 -0.27
C GLN A 484 -59.61 -7.87 -0.03
N ILE A 485 -58.74 -6.90 0.17
CA ILE A 485 -57.33 -7.08 0.52
C ILE A 485 -57.19 -7.02 2.04
N ASP A 486 -57.25 -8.16 2.71
CA ASP A 486 -56.97 -8.27 4.15
C ASP A 486 -55.51 -7.92 4.46
N ARG A 487 -54.59 -8.36 3.59
CA ARG A 487 -53.15 -8.12 3.73
C ARG A 487 -52.47 -8.03 2.37
N LEU A 488 -51.58 -7.05 2.21
CA LEU A 488 -50.66 -6.95 1.08
C LEU A 488 -49.35 -6.37 1.57
N GLU A 489 -48.27 -7.12 1.43
CA GLU A 489 -46.91 -6.63 1.64
C GLU A 489 -46.10 -6.90 0.38
N VAL A 490 -45.58 -5.84 -0.24
CA VAL A 490 -44.65 -5.95 -1.37
C VAL A 490 -43.35 -5.25 -1.01
N TYR A 491 -42.24 -5.91 -1.28
CA TYR A 491 -40.89 -5.51 -0.90
C TYR A 491 -39.99 -5.34 -2.11
N GLY A 492 -39.26 -4.24 -2.16
CA GLY A 492 -38.23 -3.97 -3.16
C GLY A 492 -36.83 -4.13 -2.57
N LEU A 493 -35.88 -4.60 -3.38
CA LEU A 493 -34.49 -4.72 -2.99
C LEU A 493 -33.91 -3.36 -2.56
N GLN A 494 -33.26 -3.31 -1.38
CA GLN A 494 -32.69 -2.09 -0.83
C GLN A 494 -31.17 -2.07 -0.92
N GLN A 495 -30.47 -3.05 -0.33
CA GLN A 495 -28.99 -3.12 -0.32
C GLN A 495 -28.50 -4.50 0.14
N ALA A 496 -27.23 -4.81 -0.12
CA ALA A 496 -26.52 -5.93 0.48
C ALA A 496 -25.26 -5.46 1.22
N GLU A 497 -25.07 -5.89 2.47
CA GLU A 497 -23.82 -5.71 3.21
C GLU A 497 -23.03 -7.02 3.20
N VAL A 498 -21.73 -6.95 2.93
CA VAL A 498 -20.83 -8.11 2.97
C VAL A 498 -19.59 -7.75 3.78
N ALA A 499 -19.25 -8.58 4.75
CA ALA A 499 -18.12 -8.41 5.64
C ALA A 499 -17.08 -9.52 5.45
N ASN A 500 -15.81 -9.14 5.44
CA ASN A 500 -14.65 -10.03 5.42
C ASN A 500 -13.41 -9.24 5.84
N TYR A 501 -12.45 -9.89 6.51
CA TYR A 501 -11.18 -9.28 6.90
C TYR A 501 -10.46 -8.54 5.77
N ALA A 502 -10.51 -9.01 4.52
CA ALA A 502 -9.78 -8.43 3.40
C ALA A 502 -10.42 -7.15 2.85
N LEU A 503 -11.73 -6.98 2.99
CA LEU A 503 -12.47 -5.83 2.44
C LEU A 503 -12.08 -4.49 3.10
N PRO A 504 -12.14 -3.35 2.39
CA PRO A 504 -11.98 -2.02 2.99
C PRO A 504 -12.91 -1.85 4.19
N GLY A 505 -12.40 -1.35 5.32
CA GLY A 505 -13.18 -1.24 6.56
C GLY A 505 -13.71 -2.58 7.11
N SER A 506 -13.26 -3.72 6.57
CA SER A 506 -13.75 -5.08 6.82
C SER A 506 -15.21 -5.34 6.41
N LYS A 507 -15.86 -4.38 5.76
CA LYS A 507 -17.26 -4.45 5.32
C LYS A 507 -17.53 -3.51 4.16
N VAL A 508 -18.29 -3.96 3.19
CA VAL A 508 -18.79 -3.15 2.07
C VAL A 508 -20.29 -3.23 1.97
N THR A 509 -20.91 -2.15 1.48
CA THR A 509 -22.34 -2.07 1.21
C THR A 509 -22.56 -1.89 -0.28
N LEU A 510 -23.28 -2.82 -0.91
CA LEU A 510 -23.68 -2.80 -2.31
C LEU A 510 -25.06 -2.20 -2.43
N GLN A 511 -25.17 -1.11 -3.19
CA GLN A 511 -26.45 -0.52 -3.57
C GLN A 511 -26.92 -1.11 -4.91
N PRO A 512 -28.22 -1.38 -5.09
CA PRO A 512 -28.77 -1.87 -6.36
C PRO A 512 -28.50 -0.88 -7.51
N ASN A 513 -27.77 -1.32 -8.54
CA ASN A 513 -27.53 -0.54 -9.75
C ASN A 513 -28.40 -1.05 -10.91
N GLY A 514 -29.02 -0.15 -11.67
CA GLY A 514 -29.91 -0.53 -12.78
C GLY A 514 -31.11 -1.37 -12.37
N TYR A 515 -31.52 -1.29 -11.09
CA TYR A 515 -32.68 -1.98 -10.53
C TYR A 515 -33.90 -1.07 -10.51
N THR A 516 -35.02 -1.57 -11.00
CA THR A 516 -36.31 -0.90 -10.92
C THR A 516 -37.19 -1.63 -9.89
N PRO A 517 -37.59 -0.97 -8.79
CA PRO A 517 -38.50 -1.55 -7.82
C PRO A 517 -39.85 -1.94 -8.45
N PRO A 518 -40.56 -2.95 -7.88
CA PRO A 518 -41.88 -3.30 -8.37
C PRO A 518 -42.84 -2.10 -8.22
N ASN A 519 -43.60 -1.80 -9.27
CA ASN A 519 -44.62 -0.77 -9.23
C ASN A 519 -45.94 -1.38 -8.74
N VAL A 520 -46.46 -0.88 -7.63
CA VAL A 520 -47.66 -1.43 -6.97
C VAL A 520 -48.65 -0.31 -6.71
N SER A 521 -49.83 -0.43 -7.32
CA SER A 521 -50.99 0.40 -6.99
C SER A 521 -52.04 -0.50 -6.37
N ALA A 522 -52.50 -0.16 -5.18
CA ALA A 522 -53.57 -0.90 -4.52
C ALA A 522 -54.41 0.02 -3.66
N ASP A 523 -55.73 -0.13 -3.78
CA ASP A 523 -56.73 0.58 -3.00
C ASP A 523 -57.55 -0.44 -2.23
N HIS A 524 -57.72 -0.15 -0.95
CA HIS A 524 -58.49 -0.95 -0.02
C HIS A 524 -59.54 -0.07 0.65
N ASP A 525 -60.78 -0.51 0.67
CA ASP A 525 -61.84 0.07 1.48
C ASP A 525 -62.46 -1.02 2.36
N ALA A 526 -62.64 -0.74 3.65
CA ALA A 526 -63.26 -1.69 4.56
C ALA A 526 -64.80 -1.59 4.54
N SER A 527 -65.36 -0.52 3.96
CA SER A 527 -66.80 -0.23 4.00
C SER A 527 -67.58 -1.06 2.98
N PRO A 528 -68.62 -1.81 3.39
CA PRO A 528 -69.49 -2.54 2.46
C PRO A 528 -70.13 -1.65 1.39
N SER A 529 -70.43 -0.39 1.70
CA SER A 529 -71.00 0.58 0.76
C SER A 529 -70.04 1.01 -0.36
N ALA A 530 -68.72 0.83 -0.19
CA ALA A 530 -67.73 1.07 -1.23
C ALA A 530 -67.68 -0.04 -2.29
N HIS A 531 -68.26 -1.19 -1.95
CA HIS A 531 -68.21 -2.44 -2.73
C HIS A 531 -69.56 -2.89 -3.28
N VAL A 532 -70.68 -2.47 -2.69
CA VAL A 532 -72.02 -2.89 -3.08
C VAL A 532 -72.84 -1.66 -3.47
N THR A 533 -73.37 -1.66 -4.70
CA THR A 533 -74.28 -0.63 -5.21
C THR A 533 -75.64 -1.27 -5.49
N ASP A 534 -76.66 -0.76 -4.81
CA ASP A 534 -78.03 -1.25 -4.92
C ASP A 534 -78.66 -0.90 -6.29
N PRO A 535 -79.54 -1.77 -6.83
CA PRO A 535 -80.33 -1.45 -8.01
C PRO A 535 -81.39 -0.40 -7.67
N VAL A 536 -81.55 0.61 -8.53
CA VAL A 536 -82.68 1.55 -8.44
C VAL A 536 -83.92 0.88 -9.04
N TYR A 537 -85.00 0.78 -8.26
CA TYR A 537 -86.27 0.18 -8.69
C TYR A 537 -87.49 0.97 -8.21
N ARG A 538 -88.64 0.74 -8.83
CA ARG A 538 -89.92 1.37 -8.49
C ARG A 538 -91.04 0.34 -8.50
N ASN A 539 -92.09 0.62 -7.73
CA ASN A 539 -93.29 -0.22 -7.69
C ASN A 539 -93.89 -0.39 -9.10
N VAL A 540 -94.34 -1.60 -9.40
CA VAL A 540 -94.87 -1.95 -10.74
C VAL A 540 -96.37 -1.77 -10.75
N ILE A 541 -96.87 -1.02 -11.74
CA ILE A 541 -98.30 -0.93 -12.02
C ILE A 541 -98.56 -1.74 -13.28
N LEU A 542 -99.29 -2.84 -13.15
CA LEU A 542 -99.67 -3.68 -14.28
C LEU A 542 -100.86 -3.05 -15.01
N PRO A 543 -101.01 -3.29 -16.33
CA PRO A 543 -102.16 -2.81 -17.09
C PRO A 543 -103.48 -3.22 -16.43
N GLY A 544 -104.43 -2.28 -16.34
CA GLY A 544 -105.74 -2.51 -15.74
C GLY A 544 -106.54 -3.58 -16.48
N LYS A 545 -107.36 -4.34 -15.74
CA LYS A 545 -108.13 -5.46 -16.28
C LYS A 545 -109.60 -5.34 -15.89
N SER A 546 -110.50 -5.37 -16.86
CA SER A 546 -111.94 -5.26 -16.61
C SER A 546 -112.56 -6.62 -16.31
N LEU A 547 -113.40 -6.69 -15.27
CA LEU A 547 -114.16 -7.89 -14.89
C LEU A 547 -115.65 -7.55 -14.87
N ASN A 548 -116.46 -8.33 -15.57
CA ASN A 548 -117.91 -8.17 -15.62
C ASN A 548 -118.58 -9.30 -14.83
N GLY A 549 -119.36 -8.95 -13.80
CA GLY A 549 -120.00 -9.90 -12.89
C GLY A 549 -121.48 -10.17 -13.19
N GLY A 550 -122.04 -9.64 -14.29
CA GLY A 550 -123.43 -9.87 -14.67
C GLY A 550 -124.41 -9.32 -13.63
N SER A 551 -125.02 -10.19 -12.83
CA SER A 551 -126.03 -9.85 -11.81
C SER A 551 -125.49 -9.71 -10.37
N SER A 552 -124.17 -9.77 -10.17
CA SER A 552 -123.52 -9.61 -8.86
C SER A 552 -122.10 -9.07 -8.98
N ARG A 553 -121.58 -8.39 -7.96
CA ARG A 553 -120.21 -7.85 -7.96
C ARG A 553 -119.19 -8.99 -8.22
N PRO A 554 -118.37 -8.94 -9.29
CA PRO A 554 -117.40 -9.99 -9.60
C PRO A 554 -116.27 -10.04 -8.55
N SER A 555 -115.76 -11.23 -8.27
CA SER A 555 -114.59 -11.43 -7.40
C SER A 555 -113.30 -11.20 -8.17
N VAL A 556 -112.33 -10.54 -7.53
CA VAL A 556 -111.01 -10.28 -8.12
C VAL A 556 -110.15 -11.55 -8.00
N PRO A 557 -109.53 -12.05 -9.09
CA PRO A 557 -108.70 -13.25 -9.05
C PRO A 557 -107.41 -13.03 -8.22
N SER A 558 -106.96 -14.09 -7.54
CA SER A 558 -105.65 -14.10 -6.86
C SER A 558 -104.57 -14.47 -7.88
N GLU A 559 -103.93 -13.46 -8.46
CA GLU A 559 -102.81 -13.64 -9.39
C GLU A 559 -101.48 -13.59 -8.64
N ASN A 560 -100.43 -14.21 -9.20
CA ASN A 560 -99.06 -14.14 -8.68
C ASN A 560 -98.20 -13.36 -9.68
N TRP A 561 -97.72 -12.20 -9.26
CA TRP A 561 -96.93 -11.24 -10.04
C TRP A 561 -95.44 -11.24 -9.66
N LYS A 562 -94.94 -12.37 -9.12
CA LYS A 562 -93.55 -12.51 -8.73
C LYS A 562 -92.58 -12.31 -9.91
N ALA A 563 -92.94 -12.72 -11.12
CA ALA A 563 -92.09 -12.55 -12.29
C ALA A 563 -91.92 -11.07 -12.67
N GLU A 564 -92.99 -10.28 -12.56
CA GLU A 564 -92.99 -8.85 -12.81
C GLU A 564 -92.26 -8.07 -11.70
N ALA A 565 -92.35 -8.54 -10.45
CA ALA A 565 -91.55 -8.03 -9.33
C ALA A 565 -90.04 -8.30 -9.54
N GLU A 566 -89.67 -9.51 -9.96
CA GLU A 566 -88.29 -9.91 -10.23
C GLU A 566 -87.67 -9.12 -11.40
N GLN A 567 -88.44 -8.87 -12.46
CA GLN A 567 -87.97 -8.12 -13.63
C GLN A 567 -87.79 -6.62 -13.36
N ALA A 568 -88.53 -6.07 -12.39
CA ALA A 568 -88.48 -4.65 -12.06
C ALA A 568 -87.30 -4.26 -11.17
N ILE A 569 -86.66 -5.24 -10.51
CA ILE A 569 -85.49 -5.03 -9.67
C ILE A 569 -84.25 -5.45 -10.45
N GLY A 570 -83.37 -4.49 -10.74
CA GLY A 570 -82.09 -4.75 -11.39
C GLY A 570 -81.17 -5.66 -10.56
N LYS A 571 -80.02 -6.00 -11.12
CA LYS A 571 -78.98 -6.74 -10.39
C LYS A 571 -78.17 -5.79 -9.51
N ILE A 572 -77.69 -6.28 -8.37
CA ILE A 572 -76.70 -5.57 -7.56
C ILE A 572 -75.43 -5.41 -8.38
N LYS A 573 -74.80 -4.24 -8.30
CA LYS A 573 -73.44 -4.06 -8.81
C LYS A 573 -72.45 -4.16 -7.67
N VAL A 574 -71.39 -4.93 -7.88
CA VAL A 574 -70.30 -5.14 -6.93
C VAL A 574 -68.98 -4.64 -7.49
N ARG A 575 -68.08 -4.25 -6.59
CA ARG A 575 -66.72 -3.82 -6.91
C ARG A 575 -65.76 -4.38 -5.86
N SER A 576 -64.73 -5.11 -6.28
CA SER A 576 -63.63 -5.51 -5.40
C SER A 576 -62.69 -4.34 -5.09
N ASP A 577 -61.81 -4.54 -4.11
CA ASP A 577 -60.59 -3.74 -3.97
C ASP A 577 -59.76 -3.73 -5.26
N SER A 578 -58.77 -2.82 -5.35
CA SER A 578 -57.92 -2.70 -6.54
C SER A 578 -56.50 -3.19 -6.23
N LEU A 579 -55.92 -3.97 -7.15
CA LEU A 579 -54.49 -4.28 -7.12
C LEU A 579 -53.96 -4.36 -8.55
N VAL A 580 -53.03 -3.48 -8.88
CA VAL A 580 -52.23 -3.49 -10.10
C VAL A 580 -50.77 -3.67 -9.71
N PHE A 581 -50.14 -4.73 -10.23
CA PHE A 581 -48.74 -5.07 -9.98
C PHE A 581 -47.97 -5.05 -11.29
N ASN A 582 -46.95 -4.18 -11.41
CA ASN A 582 -46.16 -3.98 -12.62
C ASN A 582 -47.02 -3.78 -13.88
N GLY A 583 -48.14 -3.05 -13.75
CA GLY A 583 -49.08 -2.79 -14.85
C GLY A 583 -50.07 -3.93 -15.13
N GLN A 584 -49.94 -5.10 -14.48
CA GLN A 584 -50.91 -6.18 -14.56
C GLN A 584 -51.98 -6.02 -13.48
N THR A 585 -53.26 -6.01 -13.87
CA THR A 585 -54.39 -6.04 -12.93
C THR A 585 -54.47 -7.42 -12.28
N ILE A 586 -54.21 -7.47 -10.97
CA ILE A 586 -54.35 -8.67 -10.13
C ILE A 586 -55.74 -8.71 -9.50
N MET A 587 -56.26 -7.56 -9.06
CA MET A 587 -57.62 -7.41 -8.56
C MET A 587 -58.28 -6.21 -9.26
N ASP A 588 -59.40 -6.47 -9.93
CA ASP A 588 -60.11 -5.51 -10.77
C ASP A 588 -61.23 -4.84 -10.00
N ASN A 589 -61.21 -3.50 -9.94
CA ASN A 589 -62.21 -2.69 -9.24
C ASN A 589 -63.30 -2.14 -10.18
N ARG A 590 -63.49 -2.71 -11.38
CA ARG A 590 -64.64 -2.37 -12.21
C ARG A 590 -65.94 -2.86 -11.57
N ALA A 591 -66.96 -2.02 -11.58
CA ALA A 591 -68.29 -2.38 -11.12
C ALA A 591 -68.92 -3.40 -12.09
N VAL A 592 -69.26 -4.58 -11.58
CA VAL A 592 -69.90 -5.67 -12.34
C VAL A 592 -71.15 -6.17 -11.64
N GLU A 593 -72.04 -6.85 -12.34
CA GLU A 593 -73.26 -7.37 -11.74
C GLU A 593 -72.98 -8.64 -10.91
N GLU A 594 -73.53 -8.69 -9.69
CA GLU A 594 -73.59 -9.83 -8.77
C GLU A 594 -72.25 -10.37 -8.27
N THR A 595 -71.30 -10.73 -9.13
CA THR A 595 -70.06 -11.40 -8.72
C THR A 595 -68.84 -10.76 -9.39
N ALA A 596 -67.95 -10.20 -8.58
CA ALA A 596 -66.67 -9.69 -9.03
C ALA A 596 -65.73 -10.83 -9.45
N PRO A 597 -64.83 -10.60 -10.43
CA PRO A 597 -63.85 -11.61 -10.83
C PRO A 597 -62.97 -12.05 -9.67
N THR A 598 -62.62 -13.34 -9.64
CA THR A 598 -61.61 -13.86 -8.71
C THR A 598 -60.25 -13.18 -8.97
N PRO A 599 -59.53 -12.72 -7.93
CA PRO A 599 -58.22 -12.13 -8.08
C PRO A 599 -57.22 -13.12 -8.72
N GLY A 600 -56.31 -12.58 -9.52
CA GLY A 600 -55.15 -13.28 -10.02
C GLY A 600 -54.04 -13.42 -8.97
N THR A 601 -52.90 -13.96 -9.39
CA THR A 601 -51.71 -14.12 -8.53
C THR A 601 -50.63 -13.10 -8.89
N ILE A 602 -49.96 -12.56 -7.88
CA ILE A 602 -48.73 -11.77 -8.10
C ILE A 602 -47.68 -12.69 -8.78
N PRO A 603 -47.02 -12.26 -9.87
CA PRO A 603 -46.02 -13.07 -10.55
C PRO A 603 -44.83 -13.44 -9.65
N ALA A 604 -44.26 -14.62 -9.86
CA ALA A 604 -43.07 -15.07 -9.13
C ALA A 604 -41.88 -14.14 -9.40
N ALA A 605 -41.15 -13.77 -8.34
CA ALA A 605 -40.03 -12.85 -8.45
C ALA A 605 -38.82 -13.51 -9.15
N PRO A 606 -38.30 -12.93 -10.25
CA PRO A 606 -37.07 -13.40 -10.87
C PRO A 606 -35.85 -13.08 -9.99
N MET A 607 -34.73 -13.76 -10.25
CA MET A 607 -33.44 -13.34 -9.69
C MET A 607 -32.99 -12.03 -10.34
N ILE A 608 -32.35 -11.16 -9.57
CA ILE A 608 -31.74 -9.94 -10.10
C ILE A 608 -30.62 -10.24 -11.09
N GLY A 609 -30.37 -9.30 -12.01
CA GLY A 609 -29.23 -9.37 -12.90
C GLY A 609 -27.90 -9.32 -12.14
N GLN A 610 -26.86 -9.94 -12.70
CA GLN A 610 -25.53 -10.07 -12.07
C GLN A 610 -24.85 -8.73 -11.74
N ASN A 611 -25.29 -7.62 -12.33
CA ASN A 611 -24.74 -6.28 -12.09
C ASN A 611 -25.53 -5.45 -11.08
N VAL A 612 -26.65 -5.97 -10.59
CA VAL A 612 -27.53 -5.21 -9.70
C VAL A 612 -26.87 -5.01 -8.34
N LEU A 613 -26.41 -6.08 -7.69
CA LEU A 613 -25.65 -6.00 -6.44
C LEU A 613 -24.20 -6.40 -6.72
N TYR A 614 -23.47 -5.50 -7.36
CA TYR A 614 -22.07 -5.68 -7.72
C TYR A 614 -21.26 -4.45 -7.32
N GLY A 615 -20.08 -4.69 -6.73
CA GLY A 615 -19.09 -3.65 -6.48
C GLY A 615 -17.69 -4.22 -6.70
N SER A 616 -16.78 -3.39 -7.20
CA SER A 616 -15.40 -3.73 -7.56
C SER A 616 -14.44 -2.63 -7.11
N GLY A 617 -13.14 -2.87 -7.20
CA GLY A 617 -12.13 -1.90 -6.79
C GLY A 617 -11.95 -1.83 -5.28
N PHE A 618 -12.38 -2.86 -4.54
CA PHE A 618 -12.23 -2.93 -3.10
C PHE A 618 -10.79 -3.34 -2.76
N ILE A 619 -9.89 -2.36 -2.69
CA ILE A 619 -8.45 -2.56 -2.43
C ILE A 619 -8.23 -3.13 -1.02
N ILE A 620 -7.45 -4.20 -0.94
CA ILE A 620 -7.00 -4.75 0.34
C ILE A 620 -5.92 -3.84 0.92
N ASP A 621 -6.18 -3.27 2.09
CA ASP A 621 -5.25 -2.40 2.83
C ASP A 621 -3.85 -3.04 2.97
N SER A 622 -2.81 -2.29 2.59
CA SER A 622 -1.40 -2.69 2.65
C SER A 622 -0.88 -2.97 4.06
N ASN A 623 -1.60 -2.57 5.10
CA ASN A 623 -1.23 -2.84 6.49
C ASN A 623 -1.85 -4.14 7.05
N LYS A 624 -2.73 -4.81 6.29
CA LYS A 624 -3.34 -6.07 6.74
C LYS A 624 -2.33 -7.19 6.71
N SER A 625 -2.06 -7.79 7.86
CA SER A 625 -1.18 -8.95 7.96
C SER A 625 -1.75 -10.14 7.19
N ASN A 626 -0.85 -10.95 6.62
CA ASN A 626 -1.20 -12.24 6.07
C ASN A 626 -2.03 -13.08 7.06
N LYS A 627 -3.19 -13.57 6.59
CA LYS A 627 -4.10 -14.42 7.35
C LYS A 627 -4.80 -15.41 6.42
N SER A 628 -4.80 -16.67 6.80
CA SER A 628 -5.47 -17.73 6.05
C SER A 628 -6.96 -17.74 6.32
N SER A 629 -7.74 -18.02 5.28
CA SER A 629 -9.15 -18.47 5.35
C SER A 629 -10.03 -17.61 6.25
N GLN A 630 -9.95 -16.29 6.12
CA GLN A 630 -10.75 -15.38 6.92
C GLN A 630 -12.22 -15.48 6.52
N PRO A 631 -13.13 -15.71 7.49
CA PRO A 631 -14.54 -15.97 7.22
C PRO A 631 -15.25 -14.73 6.68
N SER A 632 -16.32 -14.98 5.92
CA SER A 632 -17.17 -13.94 5.33
C SER A 632 -18.60 -14.07 5.85
N SER A 633 -19.30 -12.95 5.97
CA SER A 633 -20.72 -12.90 6.31
C SER A 633 -21.42 -11.79 5.53
N GLY A 634 -22.74 -11.82 5.45
CA GLY A 634 -23.48 -10.77 4.77
C GLY A 634 -24.96 -10.74 5.10
N THR A 635 -25.57 -9.58 4.88
CA THR A 635 -26.98 -9.30 5.15
C THR A 635 -27.60 -8.57 3.96
N LEU A 636 -28.75 -9.03 3.52
CA LEU A 636 -29.53 -8.44 2.44
C LEU A 636 -30.75 -7.73 3.03
N ALA A 637 -31.03 -6.49 2.60
CA ALA A 637 -32.17 -5.72 3.04
C ALA A 637 -33.17 -5.47 1.90
N TYR A 638 -34.45 -5.57 2.22
CA TYR A 638 -35.56 -5.13 1.37
C TYR A 638 -36.41 -4.07 2.08
N SER A 639 -36.81 -3.05 1.33
CA SER A 639 -37.70 -1.98 1.76
C SER A 639 -39.16 -2.30 1.39
N LEU A 640 -40.09 -1.98 2.29
CA LEU A 640 -41.52 -2.10 2.01
C LEU A 640 -41.93 -1.05 0.95
N ILE A 641 -42.55 -1.50 -0.13
CA ILE A 641 -43.08 -0.67 -1.23
C ILE A 641 -44.56 -0.35 -0.99
N LYS A 642 -45.36 -1.37 -0.65
CA LYS A 642 -46.78 -1.23 -0.32
C LYS A 642 -47.13 -2.16 0.83
N GLY A 643 -47.85 -1.63 1.81
CA GLY A 643 -48.34 -2.33 2.99
C GLY A 643 -49.82 -2.05 3.21
N ILE A 644 -50.66 -3.08 3.22
CA ILE A 644 -52.08 -3.05 3.64
C ILE A 644 -52.23 -4.16 4.68
N GLY A 645 -52.83 -3.85 5.84
CA GLY A 645 -52.94 -4.81 6.94
C GLY A 645 -51.62 -5.14 7.66
N GLY A 646 -50.52 -4.43 7.37
CA GLY A 646 -49.21 -4.61 8.04
C GLY A 646 -47.99 -4.33 7.15
N GLY A 647 -46.80 -4.62 7.67
CA GLY A 647 -45.52 -4.59 6.93
C GLY A 647 -44.41 -3.76 7.59
N SER A 648 -43.18 -4.26 7.56
CA SER A 648 -41.95 -3.54 7.95
C SER A 648 -40.76 -4.00 7.10
N LYS A 649 -39.66 -3.24 7.09
CA LYS A 649 -38.42 -3.60 6.37
C LYS A 649 -37.95 -5.01 6.75
N GLN A 650 -37.45 -5.77 5.77
CA GLN A 650 -37.02 -7.15 5.95
C GLN A 650 -35.52 -7.30 5.72
N THR A 651 -34.87 -8.13 6.52
CA THR A 651 -33.44 -8.43 6.39
C THR A 651 -33.21 -9.93 6.40
N PHE A 652 -32.35 -10.41 5.52
CA PHE A 652 -32.04 -11.84 5.35
C PHE A 652 -30.53 -12.07 5.40
N PRO A 653 -30.05 -13.16 6.02
CA PRO A 653 -28.64 -13.54 5.92
C PRO A 653 -28.30 -13.96 4.47
N ILE A 654 -27.11 -13.61 4.01
CA ILE A 654 -26.58 -14.06 2.73
C ILE A 654 -25.77 -15.34 2.95
N SER A 655 -26.14 -16.42 2.27
CA SER A 655 -25.52 -17.74 2.43
C SER A 655 -24.41 -17.99 1.41
N GLY A 656 -23.46 -18.88 1.74
CA GLY A 656 -22.48 -19.41 0.78
C GLY A 656 -21.33 -18.48 0.39
N ILE A 657 -21.03 -17.45 1.19
CA ILE A 657 -19.93 -16.52 0.89
C ILE A 657 -18.59 -17.20 1.17
N ASN A 658 -17.71 -17.26 0.17
CA ASN A 658 -16.39 -17.87 0.31
C ASN A 658 -15.49 -17.09 1.29
N PRO A 659 -14.57 -17.77 2.00
CA PRO A 659 -13.54 -17.09 2.78
C PRO A 659 -12.47 -16.46 1.86
N VAL A 660 -11.64 -15.59 2.44
CA VAL A 660 -10.52 -14.93 1.76
C VAL A 660 -9.23 -15.15 2.54
N THR A 661 -8.17 -15.56 1.84
CA THR A 661 -6.81 -15.70 2.37
C THR A 661 -5.97 -14.52 1.89
N VAL A 662 -5.57 -13.64 2.80
CA VAL A 662 -4.63 -12.55 2.52
C VAL A 662 -3.22 -13.10 2.64
N HIS A 663 -2.44 -13.02 1.57
CA HIS A 663 -1.07 -13.54 1.53
C HIS A 663 -0.19 -12.74 0.57
N THR A 664 0.56 -11.80 1.10
CA THR A 664 1.46 -10.94 0.33
C THR A 664 2.80 -11.65 0.12
N PRO A 665 3.17 -11.97 -1.13
CA PRO A 665 4.36 -12.74 -1.43
C PRO A 665 5.62 -11.89 -1.35
N VAL A 666 6.68 -12.50 -0.83
CA VAL A 666 8.04 -11.98 -0.90
C VAL A 666 9.00 -13.13 -1.18
N VAL A 667 10.06 -12.84 -1.94
CA VAL A 667 11.13 -13.78 -2.29
C VAL A 667 12.51 -13.16 -1.98
N ASN A 668 13.51 -14.02 -1.84
CA ASN A 668 14.89 -13.66 -1.63
C ASN A 668 15.82 -14.76 -2.18
N PHE A 669 16.26 -14.60 -3.42
CA PHE A 669 17.26 -15.46 -4.06
C PHE A 669 18.59 -14.72 -4.21
N ALA A 670 19.04 -14.10 -3.11
CA ALA A 670 20.25 -13.29 -3.13
C ALA A 670 21.52 -14.12 -3.44
N ALA A 671 22.49 -13.46 -4.06
CA ALA A 671 23.78 -14.03 -4.42
C ALA A 671 24.91 -13.00 -4.23
N VAL A 672 26.14 -13.49 -4.10
CA VAL A 672 27.36 -12.67 -4.01
C VAL A 672 28.30 -13.08 -5.14
N SER A 673 28.87 -12.10 -5.86
CA SER A 673 29.83 -12.33 -6.95
C SER A 673 31.02 -13.15 -6.48
N ASN A 674 31.56 -13.99 -7.37
CA ASN A 674 32.67 -14.89 -7.08
C ASN A 674 33.91 -14.49 -7.88
N ASP A 675 34.92 -13.94 -7.22
CA ASP A 675 36.13 -13.42 -7.86
C ASP A 675 37.22 -14.50 -7.98
N GLN A 676 36.90 -15.55 -8.74
CA GLN A 676 37.79 -16.72 -8.89
C GLN A 676 39.12 -16.40 -9.57
N SER A 677 39.12 -15.47 -10.53
CA SER A 677 40.30 -15.14 -11.33
C SER A 677 41.41 -14.43 -10.55
N HIS A 678 41.17 -14.07 -9.29
CA HIS A 678 42.13 -13.45 -8.39
C HIS A 678 42.36 -14.29 -7.12
N ASN A 679 41.87 -15.54 -7.13
CA ASN A 679 42.00 -16.45 -6.01
C ASN A 679 43.34 -17.18 -6.05
N GLN A 680 44.29 -16.70 -5.24
CA GLN A 680 45.66 -17.21 -5.17
C GLN A 680 45.85 -18.41 -4.22
N LYS A 681 44.78 -18.95 -3.64
CA LYS A 681 44.90 -20.04 -2.66
C LYS A 681 45.48 -21.31 -3.29
N THR A 682 46.36 -21.98 -2.57
CA THR A 682 46.83 -23.33 -2.92
C THR A 682 45.67 -24.32 -3.06
N VAL A 683 44.67 -24.23 -2.17
CA VAL A 683 43.44 -25.03 -2.23
C VAL A 683 42.22 -24.09 -2.12
N PRO A 684 41.57 -23.74 -3.25
CA PRO A 684 40.33 -22.97 -3.25
C PRO A 684 39.21 -23.69 -2.49
N THR A 685 38.38 -22.95 -1.76
CA THR A 685 37.28 -23.53 -0.97
C THR A 685 36.05 -23.74 -1.85
N ALA A 686 35.59 -24.99 -1.97
CA ALA A 686 34.41 -25.32 -2.76
C ALA A 686 33.11 -24.74 -2.16
N GLY A 687 32.14 -24.37 -3.02
CA GLY A 687 30.81 -23.93 -2.61
C GLY A 687 30.72 -22.52 -2.00
N ARG A 688 31.77 -21.71 -2.10
CA ARG A 688 31.83 -20.34 -1.56
C ARG A 688 32.23 -19.36 -2.65
N SER A 689 31.64 -18.15 -2.63
CA SER A 689 32.14 -17.05 -3.45
C SER A 689 33.44 -16.50 -2.85
N ALA A 690 34.48 -16.39 -3.67
CA ALA A 690 35.74 -15.76 -3.31
C ALA A 690 35.59 -14.23 -3.30
N LEU A 691 35.90 -13.62 -2.17
CA LEU A 691 35.99 -12.18 -1.99
C LEU A 691 37.46 -11.83 -1.70
N ILE A 692 38.07 -11.00 -2.54
CA ILE A 692 39.49 -10.68 -2.45
C ILE A 692 39.67 -9.35 -1.74
N LEU A 693 40.59 -9.28 -0.77
CA LEU A 693 40.88 -8.04 -0.03
C LEU A 693 41.27 -6.90 -0.99
N ASN A 694 40.86 -5.67 -0.66
CA ASN A 694 41.12 -4.48 -1.47
C ASN A 694 40.55 -4.56 -2.90
N ARG A 695 39.42 -5.23 -3.08
CA ARG A 695 38.71 -5.32 -4.36
C ARG A 695 37.20 -5.13 -4.18
N PRO A 696 36.51 -4.66 -5.23
CA PRO A 696 35.05 -4.59 -5.21
C PRO A 696 34.43 -5.98 -5.36
N PHE A 697 33.23 -6.15 -4.82
CA PHE A 697 32.37 -7.31 -5.06
C PHE A 697 30.91 -6.86 -5.16
N THR A 698 30.07 -7.63 -5.84
CA THR A 698 28.67 -7.29 -6.09
C THR A 698 27.75 -8.27 -5.38
N VAL A 699 26.75 -7.76 -4.68
CA VAL A 699 25.61 -8.55 -4.22
C VAL A 699 24.44 -8.35 -5.16
N THR A 700 23.70 -9.43 -5.43
CA THR A 700 22.48 -9.41 -6.23
C THR A 700 21.32 -9.81 -5.33
N ILE A 701 20.29 -8.97 -5.20
CA ILE A 701 19.07 -9.25 -4.42
C ILE A 701 17.86 -9.11 -5.37
N PRO A 702 17.48 -10.19 -6.08
CA PRO A 702 16.39 -10.14 -7.04
C PRO A 702 15.04 -10.02 -6.33
N THR A 703 14.08 -9.38 -7.00
CA THR A 703 12.66 -9.33 -6.60
C THR A 703 11.84 -10.43 -7.27
N SER A 704 12.46 -11.16 -8.20
CA SER A 704 11.88 -12.29 -8.92
C SER A 704 12.36 -13.63 -8.38
N GLY A 705 11.48 -14.63 -8.44
CA GLY A 705 11.83 -16.01 -8.13
C GLY A 705 10.60 -16.88 -7.95
N GLN A 706 10.83 -18.16 -7.63
CA GLN A 706 9.76 -19.13 -7.40
C GLN A 706 9.06 -18.88 -6.04
N HIS A 707 7.73 -18.83 -6.07
CA HIS A 707 6.85 -18.90 -4.90
C HIS A 707 5.92 -20.13 -5.00
N ARG A 708 4.81 -20.16 -4.25
CA ARG A 708 3.75 -21.19 -4.33
C ARG A 708 3.19 -21.27 -5.74
N ASP A 709 2.90 -22.48 -6.20
CA ASP A 709 2.26 -22.73 -7.49
C ASP A 709 0.73 -22.61 -7.39
N ILE A 710 0.25 -21.37 -7.24
CA ILE A 710 -1.18 -21.01 -7.19
C ILE A 710 -1.44 -19.82 -8.14
N THR A 711 -2.69 -19.64 -8.58
CA THR A 711 -3.08 -18.56 -9.50
C THR A 711 -2.60 -17.19 -9.00
N GLY A 712 -1.83 -16.49 -9.84
CA GLY A 712 -1.24 -15.18 -9.52
C GLY A 712 0.14 -15.23 -8.85
N TYR A 713 0.64 -16.40 -8.47
CA TYR A 713 1.96 -16.62 -7.87
C TYR A 713 2.87 -17.38 -8.87
N GLY A 714 3.74 -18.28 -8.40
CA GLY A 714 4.70 -19.03 -9.23
C GLY A 714 6.07 -18.37 -9.38
N ASN A 715 6.76 -18.60 -10.51
CA ASN A 715 8.04 -17.95 -10.81
C ASN A 715 7.81 -16.62 -11.54
N ARG A 716 7.89 -15.49 -10.82
CA ARG A 716 7.65 -14.15 -11.37
C ARG A 716 8.34 -13.07 -10.56
N ASP A 717 8.20 -11.83 -11.00
CA ASP A 717 8.59 -10.66 -10.23
C ASP A 717 7.53 -10.29 -9.17
N TYR A 718 8.02 -10.03 -7.96
CA TYR A 718 7.27 -9.64 -6.78
C TYR A 718 7.64 -8.25 -6.26
N ALA A 719 8.41 -7.45 -7.02
CA ALA A 719 8.83 -6.10 -6.61
C ALA A 719 7.68 -5.23 -6.07
N LYS A 720 6.48 -5.32 -6.68
CA LYS A 720 5.25 -4.62 -6.24
C LYS A 720 4.96 -4.81 -4.75
N TYR A 721 5.24 -6.00 -4.21
CA TYR A 721 4.83 -6.39 -2.86
C TYR A 721 6.00 -6.38 -1.85
N ILE A 722 7.16 -5.83 -2.21
CA ILE A 722 8.34 -5.78 -1.35
C ILE A 722 8.50 -4.36 -0.82
N ARG A 723 8.52 -4.20 0.51
CA ARG A 723 8.80 -2.91 1.18
C ARG A 723 10.27 -2.57 1.18
N ASP A 724 11.10 -3.54 1.55
CA ASP A 724 12.52 -3.32 1.79
C ASP A 724 13.32 -4.60 1.53
N LYS A 725 14.56 -4.43 1.09
CA LYS A 725 15.54 -5.49 0.88
C LYS A 725 16.80 -5.11 1.65
N GLN A 726 17.36 -6.04 2.40
CA GLN A 726 18.50 -5.75 3.26
C GLN A 726 19.58 -6.81 3.14
N VAL A 727 20.84 -6.37 3.31
CA VAL A 727 22.02 -7.21 3.43
C VAL A 727 22.75 -6.90 4.74
N ARG A 728 23.34 -7.91 5.37
CA ARG A 728 24.19 -7.80 6.55
C ARG A 728 25.45 -8.62 6.34
N PHE A 729 26.59 -7.95 6.39
CA PHE A 729 27.91 -8.55 6.26
C PHE A 729 28.48 -8.84 7.66
N PRO A 730 29.12 -10.01 7.89
CA PRO A 730 29.82 -10.30 9.14
C PRO A 730 31.23 -9.67 9.20
N PHE A 731 31.54 -8.81 8.24
CA PHE A 731 32.78 -8.04 8.13
C PHE A 731 32.47 -6.63 7.61
N ASP A 732 33.41 -5.72 7.81
CA ASP A 732 33.28 -4.34 7.36
C ASP A 732 33.29 -4.26 5.83
N VAL A 733 32.50 -3.36 5.26
CA VAL A 733 32.50 -3.08 3.82
C VAL A 733 32.41 -1.59 3.57
N TYR A 734 32.92 -1.11 2.45
CA TYR A 734 32.62 0.23 1.94
C TYR A 734 31.51 0.17 0.90
N LYS A 735 30.75 1.25 0.76
CA LYS A 735 29.97 1.50 -0.47
C LYS A 735 30.89 1.59 -1.68
N ALA A 736 30.35 1.39 -2.89
CA ALA A 736 31.12 1.35 -4.15
C ALA A 736 32.05 2.56 -4.35
N ASP A 737 31.68 3.75 -3.85
CA ASP A 737 32.48 4.98 -3.96
C ASP A 737 33.69 5.02 -3.01
N GLY A 738 33.83 4.05 -2.10
CA GLY A 738 34.91 3.99 -1.11
C GLY A 738 34.83 5.02 0.00
N THR A 739 33.76 5.83 0.07
CA THR A 739 33.66 6.98 0.99
C THR A 739 32.98 6.65 2.31
N MET A 740 32.03 5.71 2.31
CA MET A 740 31.21 5.39 3.47
C MET A 740 31.45 3.95 3.94
N LEU A 741 32.01 3.82 5.14
CA LEU A 741 32.16 2.53 5.82
C LEU A 741 30.81 2.06 6.36
N ILE A 742 30.49 0.79 6.13
CA ILE A 742 29.40 0.06 6.75
C ILE A 742 30.05 -0.95 7.70
N PRO A 743 29.95 -0.74 9.03
CA PRO A 743 30.51 -1.67 10.00
C PRO A 743 29.90 -3.05 9.86
N LYS A 744 30.68 -4.08 10.17
CA LYS A 744 30.20 -5.46 10.28
C LYS A 744 28.95 -5.54 11.15
N GLU A 745 28.14 -6.56 10.89
CA GLU A 745 26.90 -6.85 11.62
C GLU A 745 25.79 -5.79 11.51
N THR A 746 25.89 -4.92 10.50
CA THR A 746 24.90 -3.87 10.22
C THR A 746 23.95 -4.27 9.09
N TRP A 747 22.63 -4.20 9.33
CA TRP A 747 21.65 -4.33 8.26
C TRP A 747 21.63 -3.06 7.41
N THR A 748 21.87 -3.22 6.10
CA THR A 748 21.88 -2.13 5.13
C THR A 748 20.75 -2.33 4.13
N SER A 749 19.85 -1.35 4.03
CA SER A 749 18.77 -1.35 3.04
C SER A 749 19.29 -1.06 1.63
N ILE A 750 18.78 -1.84 0.67
CA ILE A 750 19.00 -1.71 -0.76
C ILE A 750 17.66 -1.37 -1.40
N PRO A 751 17.57 -0.30 -2.21
CA PRO A 751 16.34 0.06 -2.90
C PRO A 751 15.72 -1.13 -3.64
N VAL A 752 14.39 -1.27 -3.59
CA VAL A 752 13.68 -2.42 -4.19
C VAL A 752 13.97 -2.55 -5.68
N SER A 753 14.00 -1.43 -6.40
CA SER A 753 14.34 -1.35 -7.83
C SER A 753 15.81 -1.69 -8.14
N GLN A 754 16.71 -1.61 -7.17
CA GLN A 754 18.13 -1.90 -7.33
C GLN A 754 18.39 -3.39 -7.10
N LEU A 755 18.54 -4.16 -8.17
CA LEU A 755 18.79 -5.61 -8.08
C LEU A 755 20.24 -5.96 -7.76
N GLN A 756 21.19 -5.09 -8.10
CA GLN A 756 22.62 -5.29 -7.89
C GLN A 756 23.25 -4.10 -7.16
N THR A 757 24.13 -4.40 -6.21
CA THR A 757 24.87 -3.39 -5.45
C THR A 757 26.32 -3.79 -5.31
N THR A 758 27.24 -2.91 -5.69
CA THR A 758 28.67 -3.10 -5.50
C THR A 758 29.12 -2.54 -4.15
N PHE A 759 29.95 -3.30 -3.46
CA PHE A 759 30.64 -2.96 -2.23
C PHE A 759 32.14 -3.11 -2.45
N TYR A 760 32.93 -2.52 -1.56
CA TYR A 760 34.39 -2.63 -1.60
C TYR A 760 34.92 -3.23 -0.29
N LEU A 761 35.78 -4.24 -0.40
CA LEU A 761 36.28 -4.98 0.75
C LEU A 761 37.55 -4.33 1.33
N PRO A 762 37.53 -3.81 2.57
CA PRO A 762 38.70 -3.20 3.20
C PRO A 762 39.81 -4.20 3.51
N VAL A 763 41.07 -3.74 3.52
CA VAL A 763 42.24 -4.60 3.77
C VAL A 763 42.33 -5.17 5.19
N TRP A 764 41.75 -4.50 6.20
CA TRP A 764 41.82 -4.94 7.60
C TRP A 764 40.82 -6.03 7.97
N VAL A 765 39.93 -6.41 7.04
CA VAL A 765 39.05 -7.56 7.25
C VAL A 765 39.90 -8.81 7.38
N ASP A 766 39.61 -9.63 8.38
CA ASP A 766 40.29 -10.90 8.56
C ASP A 766 39.94 -11.87 7.43
N GLU A 767 40.93 -12.63 6.98
CA GLU A 767 40.68 -13.73 6.04
C GLU A 767 39.94 -14.86 6.74
N GLY A 768 39.00 -15.49 6.02
CA GLY A 768 38.23 -16.58 6.58
C GLY A 768 36.92 -16.86 5.85
N ASN A 769 36.20 -17.84 6.38
CA ASN A 769 34.89 -18.25 5.89
C ASN A 769 33.79 -17.47 6.61
N TYR A 770 32.87 -16.91 5.84
CA TYR A 770 31.80 -16.06 6.33
C TYR A 770 30.44 -16.43 5.72
N GLU A 771 29.37 -15.94 6.33
CA GLU A 771 28.00 -16.06 5.84
C GLU A 771 27.37 -14.68 5.75
N VAL A 772 27.03 -14.25 4.54
CA VAL A 772 26.34 -12.99 4.30
C VAL A 772 24.84 -13.23 4.39
N LEU A 773 24.15 -12.43 5.22
CA LEU A 773 22.73 -12.58 5.49
C LEU A 773 21.92 -11.58 4.67
N PHE A 774 20.82 -12.06 4.10
CA PHE A 774 19.88 -11.26 3.32
C PHE A 774 18.47 -11.43 3.85
N ARG A 775 17.67 -10.37 3.75
CA ARG A 775 16.23 -10.44 4.02
C ARG A 775 15.44 -9.48 3.14
N SER A 776 14.26 -9.91 2.70
CA SER A 776 13.29 -9.11 1.95
C SER A 776 11.98 -9.11 2.72
N PHE A 777 11.38 -7.93 2.90
CA PHE A 777 10.13 -7.74 3.63
C PHE A 777 8.96 -7.57 2.68
N ALA A 778 7.88 -8.32 2.89
CA ALA A 778 6.60 -8.03 2.27
C ALA A 778 6.09 -6.63 2.69
N GLU A 779 5.32 -5.97 1.82
CA GLU A 779 4.77 -4.62 2.08
C GLU A 779 3.97 -4.52 3.37
N ASN A 780 3.25 -5.59 3.70
CA ASN A 780 2.43 -5.71 4.90
C ASN A 780 3.14 -6.39 6.07
N SER A 781 4.48 -6.44 6.05
CA SER A 781 5.24 -7.04 7.15
C SER A 781 5.02 -6.25 8.45
N PRO A 782 4.50 -6.88 9.51
CA PRO A 782 4.40 -6.27 10.83
C PRO A 782 5.79 -5.94 11.42
N VAL A 783 5.81 -5.11 12.47
CA VAL A 783 7.04 -4.74 13.21
C VAL A 783 7.68 -5.97 13.84
N SER A 784 6.89 -6.85 14.47
CA SER A 784 7.32 -8.18 14.89
C SER A 784 6.97 -9.17 13.79
N PHE A 785 7.98 -9.84 13.24
CA PHE A 785 7.83 -10.69 12.05
C PHE A 785 8.48 -12.06 12.26
N THR A 786 8.04 -13.02 11.45
CA THR A 786 8.71 -14.29 11.26
C THR A 786 9.20 -14.41 9.82
N SER A 787 10.23 -15.22 9.60
CA SER A 787 10.89 -15.36 8.31
C SER A 787 10.92 -16.81 7.83
N GLN A 788 11.01 -16.98 6.52
CA GLN A 788 11.23 -18.27 5.87
C GLN A 788 12.34 -18.14 4.82
N SER A 789 13.10 -19.22 4.60
CA SER A 789 14.16 -19.23 3.60
C SER A 789 13.58 -19.13 2.19
N ASN A 790 14.22 -18.32 1.33
CA ASN A 790 13.94 -18.06 -0.09
C ASN A 790 12.60 -17.40 -0.41
N ALA A 791 11.50 -17.77 0.23
CA ALA A 791 10.17 -17.21 0.00
C ALA A 791 9.28 -17.44 1.22
N ASN A 792 8.32 -16.54 1.47
CA ASN A 792 7.29 -16.77 2.48
C ASN A 792 6.19 -17.70 1.95
N LEU A 793 6.49 -18.99 1.78
CA LEU A 793 5.53 -19.98 1.31
C LEU A 793 4.40 -20.24 2.32
N GLU A 794 4.69 -20.17 3.62
CA GLU A 794 3.66 -20.27 4.66
C GLU A 794 3.04 -18.89 4.96
N VAL A 795 1.72 -18.86 5.12
CA VAL A 795 0.95 -17.60 5.23
C VAL A 795 1.35 -16.77 6.45
N ASN A 796 1.84 -17.39 7.53
CA ASN A 796 2.27 -16.71 8.76
C ASN A 796 3.57 -15.90 8.63
N HIS A 797 4.35 -16.10 7.57
CA HIS A 797 5.63 -15.43 7.34
C HIS A 797 5.48 -14.18 6.45
N HIS A 798 6.28 -13.15 6.74
CA HIS A 798 6.28 -11.88 6.00
C HIS A 798 7.66 -11.49 5.47
N VAL A 799 8.67 -12.32 5.76
CA VAL A 799 10.06 -12.05 5.41
C VAL A 799 10.67 -13.26 4.74
N ALA A 800 11.28 -13.07 3.58
CA ALA A 800 12.09 -14.08 2.91
C ALA A 800 13.59 -13.85 3.22
N THR A 801 14.29 -14.86 3.71
CA THR A 801 15.71 -14.79 4.06
C THR A 801 16.58 -15.64 3.15
N GLN A 802 17.84 -15.23 3.00
CA GLN A 802 18.86 -16.02 2.31
C GLN A 802 20.21 -15.88 3.00
N VAL A 803 20.98 -16.97 2.99
CA VAL A 803 22.35 -17.01 3.52
C VAL A 803 23.29 -17.40 2.40
N VAL A 804 24.29 -16.57 2.12
CA VAL A 804 25.27 -16.83 1.06
C VAL A 804 26.65 -17.04 1.68
N PRO A 805 27.24 -18.23 1.54
CA PRO A 805 28.56 -18.51 2.07
C PRO A 805 29.64 -17.88 1.18
N VAL A 806 30.58 -17.16 1.81
CA VAL A 806 31.69 -16.49 1.14
C VAL A 806 33.00 -16.82 1.82
N GLU A 807 34.12 -16.59 1.13
CA GLU A 807 35.47 -16.66 1.70
C GLU A 807 36.21 -15.36 1.41
N VAL A 808 36.75 -14.72 2.45
CA VAL A 808 37.65 -13.56 2.31
C VAL A 808 39.09 -14.06 2.20
N ILE A 809 39.77 -13.64 1.14
CA ILE A 809 41.11 -14.14 0.74
C ILE A 809 42.08 -12.96 0.62
N GLY A 810 43.29 -13.16 1.17
CA GLY A 810 44.41 -12.24 1.08
C GLY A 810 45.03 -12.19 -0.31
N ARG A 811 46.18 -11.51 -0.42
CA ARG A 811 46.90 -11.34 -1.70
C ARG A 811 48.40 -11.47 -1.54
N LEU A 812 49.09 -11.92 -2.58
CA LEU A 812 50.55 -11.99 -2.75
C LEU A 812 50.90 -11.42 -4.12
N PHE A 813 51.68 -10.33 -4.18
CA PHE A 813 51.86 -9.55 -5.41
C PHE A 813 53.01 -8.54 -5.37
N ASP A 814 53.19 -7.77 -6.44
CA ASP A 814 54.16 -6.67 -6.55
C ASP A 814 55.62 -7.12 -6.34
N PHE A 815 55.98 -8.35 -6.75
CA PHE A 815 57.38 -8.78 -6.73
C PHE A 815 58.24 -7.86 -7.60
N ARG A 816 59.36 -7.39 -7.05
CA ARG A 816 60.26 -6.49 -7.77
C ARG A 816 61.69 -6.57 -7.27
N ILE A 817 62.64 -6.33 -8.17
CA ILE A 817 64.05 -6.11 -7.82
C ILE A 817 64.26 -4.61 -7.55
N THR A 818 64.78 -4.30 -6.38
CA THR A 818 64.93 -2.92 -5.87
C THR A 818 66.37 -2.44 -5.81
N ASP A 819 67.35 -3.34 -5.90
CA ASP A 819 68.76 -2.99 -6.01
C ASP A 819 69.60 -4.18 -6.51
N ILE A 820 70.78 -3.92 -7.07
CA ILE A 820 71.76 -4.93 -7.48
C ILE A 820 73.13 -4.44 -7.03
N ALA A 821 73.87 -5.29 -6.30
CA ALA A 821 75.14 -4.89 -5.69
C ALA A 821 76.36 -4.91 -6.61
N ASP A 822 76.19 -5.44 -7.82
CA ASP A 822 77.14 -5.28 -8.90
C ASP A 822 77.32 -3.78 -9.21
N TYR A 823 78.56 -3.30 -9.14
CA TYR A 823 78.90 -1.89 -9.26
C TYR A 823 78.46 -1.27 -10.59
N GLN A 824 78.26 -2.07 -11.64
CA GLN A 824 77.76 -1.57 -12.93
C GLN A 824 76.33 -1.03 -12.82
N TRP A 825 75.55 -1.52 -11.85
CA TRP A 825 74.14 -1.18 -11.63
C TRP A 825 73.93 -0.10 -10.56
N GLU A 826 74.95 0.30 -9.82
CA GLU A 826 74.78 1.18 -8.65
C GLU A 826 74.07 2.49 -9.00
N THR A 827 74.42 3.15 -10.12
CA THR A 827 73.80 4.42 -10.56
C THR A 827 72.38 4.27 -11.09
N VAL A 828 71.91 3.04 -11.33
CA VAL A 828 70.51 2.78 -11.68
C VAL A 828 69.62 2.96 -10.46
N PHE A 829 70.08 2.44 -9.31
CA PHE A 829 69.29 2.38 -8.08
C PHE A 829 69.67 3.47 -7.07
N ARG A 830 70.85 4.07 -7.18
CA ARG A 830 71.38 5.09 -6.24
C ARG A 830 71.65 6.42 -6.94
N THR A 831 71.37 7.52 -6.24
CA THR A 831 71.54 8.88 -6.77
C THR A 831 73.00 9.25 -7.05
N ALA A 832 73.94 8.57 -6.39
CA ALA A 832 75.38 8.67 -6.62
C ALA A 832 76.07 7.38 -6.14
N LYS A 833 77.29 7.13 -6.64
CA LYS A 833 78.11 6.00 -6.17
C LYS A 833 78.34 6.06 -4.67
N GLY A 834 78.21 4.94 -3.96
CA GLY A 834 78.31 4.85 -2.51
C GLY A 834 77.11 5.44 -1.74
N SER A 835 76.16 6.12 -2.38
CA SER A 835 74.99 6.71 -1.72
C SER A 835 74.05 5.64 -1.15
N ALA A 836 73.37 5.95 -0.04
CA ALA A 836 72.25 5.16 0.48
C ALA A 836 70.91 5.61 -0.12
N THR A 837 70.84 6.81 -0.70
CA THR A 837 69.60 7.38 -1.22
C THR A 837 69.19 6.72 -2.55
N PRO A 838 68.00 6.11 -2.63
CA PRO A 838 67.55 5.45 -3.85
C PRO A 838 67.11 6.46 -4.91
N THR A 839 67.20 6.09 -6.19
CA THR A 839 66.63 6.84 -7.33
C THR A 839 65.10 6.69 -7.43
N GLY A 840 64.53 5.66 -6.79
CA GLY A 840 63.15 5.24 -6.95
C GLY A 840 62.93 4.23 -8.09
N ASN A 841 63.97 3.90 -8.85
CA ASN A 841 63.89 2.86 -9.89
C ASN A 841 63.72 1.46 -9.27
N SER A 842 62.95 0.60 -9.92
CA SER A 842 62.75 -0.81 -9.56
C SER A 842 62.35 -1.59 -10.80
N TYR A 843 62.69 -2.87 -10.85
CA TYR A 843 62.30 -3.76 -11.94
C TYR A 843 61.14 -4.63 -11.48
N TRP A 844 59.97 -4.38 -12.06
CA TRP A 844 58.70 -5.04 -11.74
C TRP A 844 58.48 -6.28 -12.59
N VAL A 845 57.66 -7.23 -12.13
CA VAL A 845 57.22 -8.38 -12.94
C VAL A 845 56.84 -8.00 -14.37
N GLY A 846 56.00 -6.96 -14.53
CA GLY A 846 55.63 -6.43 -15.83
C GLY A 846 55.13 -4.99 -15.73
N PRO A 847 54.47 -4.47 -16.78
CA PRO A 847 53.95 -3.10 -16.82
C PRO A 847 52.63 -2.93 -16.03
N ASN A 848 52.03 -4.01 -15.52
CA ASN A 848 50.74 -3.96 -14.86
C ASN A 848 50.85 -4.01 -13.33
N GLY A 849 49.77 -3.53 -12.71
CA GLY A 849 49.44 -3.59 -11.30
C GLY A 849 48.92 -4.97 -10.90
N VAL A 850 48.60 -5.10 -9.61
CA VAL A 850 48.10 -6.34 -9.03
C VAL A 850 46.81 -6.86 -9.68
N ASP A 851 45.98 -5.98 -10.23
CA ASP A 851 44.70 -6.30 -10.88
C ASP A 851 44.78 -6.29 -12.41
N GLY A 852 45.99 -6.27 -12.99
CA GLY A 852 46.20 -6.24 -14.45
C GLY A 852 46.07 -4.86 -15.11
N VAL A 853 45.79 -3.81 -14.35
CA VAL A 853 45.75 -2.42 -14.84
C VAL A 853 47.16 -1.85 -14.97
N ALA A 854 47.46 -1.06 -16.00
CA ALA A 854 48.79 -0.47 -16.19
C ALA A 854 49.29 0.31 -14.96
N ARG A 855 50.50 0.00 -14.49
CA ARG A 855 51.18 0.67 -13.35
C ARG A 855 51.94 1.93 -13.79
N GLY A 856 52.26 2.05 -15.07
CA GLY A 856 52.97 3.19 -15.64
C GLY A 856 54.50 3.04 -15.69
N ASN A 857 55.07 1.90 -15.29
CA ASN A 857 56.47 1.59 -15.59
C ASN A 857 56.64 1.16 -17.06
N ALA A 858 57.83 1.40 -17.62
CA ALA A 858 58.18 1.07 -18.99
C ALA A 858 59.54 0.37 -19.04
N ALA A 859 59.84 -0.27 -20.18
CA ALA A 859 61.17 -0.80 -20.44
C ALA A 859 62.23 0.32 -20.27
N PRO A 860 63.39 0.03 -19.65
CA PRO A 860 63.86 -1.31 -19.28
C PRO A 860 63.45 -1.80 -17.89
N TYR A 861 62.62 -1.07 -17.12
CA TYR A 861 62.28 -1.33 -15.71
C TYR A 861 61.24 -2.45 -15.51
N VAL A 862 61.46 -3.59 -16.15
CA VAL A 862 60.66 -4.82 -16.07
C VAL A 862 61.57 -6.04 -15.91
N LEU A 863 61.07 -7.09 -15.29
CA LEU A 863 61.76 -8.36 -15.10
C LEU A 863 61.74 -9.21 -16.37
N PRO A 864 62.71 -10.14 -16.52
CA PRO A 864 63.89 -10.33 -15.67
C PRO A 864 64.95 -9.23 -15.85
N ILE A 865 65.90 -9.14 -14.91
CA ILE A 865 67.16 -8.44 -15.16
C ILE A 865 67.95 -9.21 -16.22
N ARG A 866 68.32 -8.55 -17.32
CA ARG A 866 68.94 -9.19 -18.49
C ARG A 866 69.80 -8.21 -19.28
N PRO A 867 70.56 -8.67 -20.30
CA PRO A 867 71.09 -7.77 -21.32
C PRO A 867 69.98 -6.91 -21.92
N GLY A 868 70.22 -5.60 -21.94
CA GLY A 868 69.27 -4.56 -22.33
C GLY A 868 68.44 -3.98 -21.17
N SER A 869 68.54 -4.52 -19.96
CA SER A 869 67.84 -3.97 -18.78
C SER A 869 68.54 -2.73 -18.22
N HIS A 870 69.83 -2.51 -18.49
CA HIS A 870 70.53 -1.31 -18.02
C HIS A 870 70.09 -0.06 -18.84
N PRO A 871 69.66 1.05 -18.21
CA PRO A 871 69.14 2.23 -18.93
C PRO A 871 70.22 3.03 -19.67
N GLU A 872 71.47 3.04 -19.17
CA GLU A 872 72.59 3.69 -19.89
C GLU A 872 72.93 2.98 -21.20
N SER A 873 72.99 3.74 -22.31
CA SER A 873 73.17 3.22 -23.66
C SER A 873 74.47 2.42 -23.87
N GLY A 874 75.54 2.76 -23.14
CA GLY A 874 76.83 2.08 -23.19
C GLY A 874 76.93 0.77 -22.40
N LYS A 875 75.88 0.37 -21.68
CA LYS A 875 75.86 -0.82 -20.80
C LYS A 875 74.81 -1.86 -21.20
N LYS A 876 74.39 -1.85 -22.46
CA LYS A 876 73.33 -2.72 -22.98
C LYS A 876 73.66 -4.22 -22.93
N ASN A 877 74.93 -4.63 -22.90
CA ASN A 877 75.35 -6.03 -22.70
C ASN A 877 75.36 -6.49 -21.24
N VAL A 878 75.23 -5.59 -20.27
CA VAL A 878 75.43 -5.92 -18.86
C VAL A 878 74.29 -6.81 -18.35
N ALA A 879 74.65 -7.97 -17.81
CA ALA A 879 73.84 -8.78 -16.90
C ALA A 879 74.55 -8.83 -15.53
N ILE A 880 73.97 -9.54 -14.55
CA ILE A 880 74.57 -9.60 -13.20
C ILE A 880 75.77 -10.56 -13.23
N LYS A 881 76.92 -10.23 -12.62
CA LYS A 881 77.99 -11.24 -12.44
C LYS A 881 77.68 -12.18 -11.27
N THR A 882 78.10 -13.44 -11.37
CA THR A 882 77.91 -14.42 -10.28
C THR A 882 78.60 -13.96 -9.00
N GLY A 883 78.03 -14.28 -7.83
CA GLY A 883 78.51 -13.78 -6.53
C GLY A 883 77.94 -12.44 -6.08
N TYR A 884 77.43 -11.59 -7.00
CA TYR A 884 76.69 -10.39 -6.59
C TYR A 884 75.23 -10.73 -6.25
N HIS A 885 74.74 -10.18 -5.14
CA HIS A 885 73.34 -10.28 -4.77
C HIS A 885 72.49 -9.16 -5.39
N PHE A 886 71.25 -9.48 -5.71
CA PHE A 886 70.20 -8.48 -5.91
C PHE A 886 69.29 -8.43 -4.67
N LYS A 887 68.69 -7.26 -4.44
CA LYS A 887 67.69 -7.01 -3.41
C LYS A 887 66.31 -7.02 -4.05
N PHE A 888 65.33 -7.58 -3.38
CA PHE A 888 63.97 -7.66 -3.89
C PHE A 888 62.96 -7.47 -2.77
N GLU A 889 61.74 -7.14 -3.19
CA GLU A 889 60.59 -7.00 -2.31
C GLU A 889 59.36 -7.69 -2.90
N VAL A 890 58.44 -8.13 -2.04
CA VAL A 890 57.11 -8.65 -2.42
C VAL A 890 56.08 -8.21 -1.37
N LYS A 891 54.86 -7.93 -1.82
CA LYS A 891 53.76 -7.50 -0.94
C LYS A 891 52.80 -8.63 -0.62
N THR A 892 52.23 -8.54 0.57
CA THR A 892 51.05 -9.32 0.93
C THR A 892 49.95 -8.43 1.50
N LEU A 893 48.71 -8.87 1.34
CA LEU A 893 47.52 -8.33 2.02
C LEU A 893 46.83 -9.44 2.82
N GLY A 894 46.33 -9.08 4.00
CA GLY A 894 45.55 -9.95 4.88
C GLY A 894 46.33 -10.44 6.10
N ASN A 895 46.04 -11.65 6.56
CA ASN A 895 46.49 -12.23 7.83
C ASN A 895 47.91 -12.82 7.72
N MET A 896 48.88 -12.00 7.30
CA MET A 896 50.30 -12.35 7.13
C MET A 896 51.20 -11.60 8.13
N PHE A 897 50.63 -11.24 9.30
CA PHE A 897 51.27 -10.45 10.35
C PHE A 897 51.67 -11.27 11.60
N GLY A 898 51.38 -12.57 11.64
CA GLY A 898 51.75 -13.48 12.71
C GLY A 898 53.26 -13.77 12.77
N THR A 899 53.71 -14.37 13.89
CA THR A 899 55.13 -14.66 14.15
C THR A 899 55.64 -15.91 13.44
N GLY A 900 54.74 -16.77 12.98
CA GLY A 900 55.02 -17.95 12.16
C GLY A 900 54.84 -17.73 10.67
N ASP A 901 54.48 -16.51 10.24
CA ASP A 901 54.21 -16.21 8.85
C ASP A 901 55.50 -15.88 8.09
N GLY A 902 55.55 -16.19 6.80
CA GLY A 902 56.72 -15.97 5.97
C GLY A 902 56.45 -16.08 4.47
N ILE A 903 57.48 -15.80 3.68
CA ILE A 903 57.49 -16.06 2.24
C ILE A 903 58.53 -17.13 1.94
N LEU A 904 58.09 -18.26 1.39
CA LEU A 904 58.95 -19.31 0.88
C LEU A 904 59.29 -18.99 -0.59
N ILE A 905 60.57 -19.03 -0.91
CA ILE A 905 61.09 -18.83 -2.26
C ILE A 905 61.95 -20.03 -2.63
N THR A 906 61.55 -20.74 -3.67
CA THR A 906 62.26 -21.92 -4.18
C THR A 906 62.85 -21.57 -5.54
N PRO A 907 64.17 -21.32 -5.63
CA PRO A 907 64.84 -21.06 -6.90
C PRO A 907 65.02 -22.34 -7.72
N THR A 908 64.93 -22.18 -9.04
CA THR A 908 65.37 -23.17 -10.04
C THR A 908 66.29 -22.48 -11.04
N PHE A 909 67.18 -23.26 -11.66
CA PHE A 909 68.26 -22.72 -12.50
C PHE A 909 68.19 -23.24 -13.92
N TYR A 910 68.42 -22.34 -14.86
CA TYR A 910 68.53 -22.67 -16.27
C TYR A 910 69.81 -22.07 -16.85
N PHE A 911 70.35 -22.69 -17.90
CA PHE A 911 71.37 -22.10 -18.75
C PHE A 911 70.75 -21.78 -20.11
N VAL A 912 71.16 -20.66 -20.71
CA VAL A 912 70.82 -20.29 -22.10
C VAL A 912 72.06 -19.69 -22.75
N ASP A 913 72.33 -20.03 -24.00
CA ASP A 913 73.49 -19.49 -24.70
C ASP A 913 73.32 -18.00 -25.07
N LYS A 914 74.40 -17.34 -25.49
CA LYS A 914 74.39 -15.91 -25.87
C LYS A 914 73.51 -15.59 -27.07
N LYS A 915 73.10 -16.59 -27.87
CA LYS A 915 72.18 -16.42 -29.01
C LYS A 915 70.71 -16.55 -28.60
N GLY A 916 70.44 -16.76 -27.31
CA GLY A 916 69.11 -17.02 -26.78
C GLY A 916 68.57 -18.41 -27.09
N GLN A 917 69.44 -19.32 -27.53
CA GLN A 917 69.11 -20.70 -27.87
C GLN A 917 69.53 -21.65 -26.75
N ASN A 918 69.16 -22.93 -26.89
CA ASN A 918 69.58 -24.01 -25.99
C ASN A 918 69.26 -23.77 -24.50
N ARG A 919 68.12 -23.12 -24.21
CA ARG A 919 67.63 -22.97 -22.83
C ARG A 919 67.36 -24.35 -22.23
N GLN A 920 68.03 -24.70 -21.14
CA GLN A 920 67.91 -26.01 -20.48
C GLN A 920 68.02 -25.88 -18.95
N PRO A 921 67.33 -26.74 -18.17
CA PRO A 921 67.54 -26.79 -16.72
C PRO A 921 68.96 -27.25 -16.40
N VAL A 922 69.56 -26.69 -15.34
CA VAL A 922 70.93 -27.01 -14.93
C VAL A 922 71.04 -27.29 -13.45
N ASP A 923 71.99 -28.16 -13.10
CA ASP A 923 72.50 -28.29 -11.75
C ASP A 923 73.71 -27.38 -11.58
N LEU A 924 73.75 -26.64 -10.47
CA LEU A 924 74.84 -25.75 -10.13
C LEU A 924 75.70 -26.36 -9.03
N TYR A 925 77.01 -26.25 -9.19
CA TYR A 925 78.00 -26.73 -8.24
C TYR A 925 78.91 -25.58 -7.80
N TYR A 926 79.46 -25.62 -6.59
CA TYR A 926 80.41 -24.62 -6.10
C TYR A 926 81.51 -25.26 -5.24
N HIS A 927 82.54 -24.48 -4.93
CA HIS A 927 83.61 -24.87 -4.03
C HIS A 927 83.44 -24.17 -2.67
N SER A 928 83.70 -24.88 -1.57
CA SER A 928 83.73 -24.29 -0.22
C SER A 928 84.87 -24.88 0.60
N GLY A 929 85.83 -24.04 0.98
CA GLY A 929 87.07 -24.47 1.63
C GLY A 929 87.79 -25.54 0.80
N ASN A 930 87.99 -26.72 1.39
CA ASN A 930 88.64 -27.86 0.73
C ASN A 930 87.66 -28.76 -0.05
N LYS A 931 86.35 -28.57 0.09
CA LYS A 931 85.33 -29.34 -0.65
C LYS A 931 85.15 -28.75 -2.03
N ARG A 932 85.18 -29.61 -3.04
CA ARG A 932 85.06 -29.25 -4.45
C ARG A 932 83.78 -29.77 -5.04
N PHE A 933 83.17 -29.00 -5.94
CA PHE A 933 81.96 -29.38 -6.67
C PHE A 933 80.83 -29.87 -5.72
N ILE A 934 80.45 -29.04 -4.76
CA ILE A 934 79.24 -29.23 -3.94
C ILE A 934 78.04 -28.85 -4.80
N ARG A 935 77.10 -29.78 -5.02
CA ARG A 935 75.86 -29.49 -5.74
C ARG A 935 74.93 -28.67 -4.86
N ILE A 936 74.39 -27.57 -5.39
CA ILE A 936 73.37 -26.77 -4.71
C ILE A 936 72.14 -27.65 -4.40
N GLY A 937 71.65 -27.60 -3.15
CA GLY A 937 70.53 -28.41 -2.67
C GLY A 937 70.84 -29.87 -2.37
N SER A 938 72.12 -30.29 -2.46
CA SER A 938 72.55 -31.61 -1.97
C SER A 938 72.76 -31.62 -0.47
N ALA A 939 72.87 -32.80 0.14
CA ALA A 939 73.19 -32.94 1.56
C ALA A 939 74.55 -32.32 1.96
N GLU A 940 75.45 -32.10 0.99
CA GLU A 940 76.74 -31.44 1.20
C GLU A 940 76.65 -29.91 1.14
N ASP A 941 75.54 -29.36 0.63
CA ASP A 941 75.28 -27.93 0.57
C ASP A 941 74.87 -27.40 1.95
N THR A 942 75.86 -26.91 2.69
CA THR A 942 75.68 -26.39 4.04
C THR A 942 75.83 -24.86 4.12
N GLU A 943 75.91 -24.18 2.98
CA GLU A 943 76.12 -22.73 2.95
C GLU A 943 74.88 -22.00 3.50
N GLN A 944 75.09 -21.09 4.45
CA GLN A 944 74.01 -20.35 5.10
C GLN A 944 73.99 -18.89 4.66
N ARG A 945 72.85 -18.44 4.15
CA ARG A 945 72.63 -17.05 3.77
C ARG A 945 71.96 -16.30 4.91
N GLN A 946 72.54 -15.16 5.24
CA GLN A 946 72.05 -14.27 6.29
C GLN A 946 71.77 -12.87 5.74
N VAL A 947 70.71 -12.24 6.24
CA VAL A 947 70.22 -10.95 5.73
C VAL A 947 69.96 -10.00 6.89
N THR A 948 70.22 -8.71 6.68
CA THR A 948 69.86 -7.64 7.61
C THR A 948 68.79 -6.75 6.98
N LEU A 949 67.72 -6.43 7.73
CA LEU A 949 66.54 -5.74 7.21
C LEU A 949 66.87 -4.34 6.69
N ASP A 950 67.61 -3.54 7.46
CA ASP A 950 67.99 -2.18 7.10
C ASP A 950 69.49 -2.08 6.85
N THR A 951 69.86 -2.06 5.58
CA THR A 951 71.24 -1.90 5.08
C THR A 951 71.26 -0.82 4.02
N ARG A 952 72.44 -0.30 3.67
CA ARG A 952 72.60 0.74 2.63
C ARG A 952 71.77 0.47 1.36
N LEU A 953 71.78 -0.78 0.88
CA LEU A 953 71.12 -1.18 -0.36
C LEU A 953 69.61 -1.48 -0.21
N ARG A 954 69.05 -1.42 1.00
CA ARG A 954 67.60 -1.43 1.23
C ARG A 954 67.08 -0.05 1.62
N ASN A 955 67.82 0.63 2.50
CA ASN A 955 67.49 1.96 3.04
C ASN A 955 66.02 2.05 3.47
N VAL A 956 65.62 1.21 4.42
CA VAL A 956 64.21 1.09 4.82
C VAL A 956 63.78 2.39 5.51
N PRO A 957 62.65 3.01 5.12
CA PRO A 957 62.22 4.26 5.73
C PRO A 957 62.07 4.15 7.25
N ARG A 958 62.69 5.06 8.00
CA ARG A 958 62.65 5.04 9.47
C ARG A 958 61.22 5.08 10.03
N GLN A 959 60.33 5.85 9.40
CA GLN A 959 58.93 5.92 9.79
C GLN A 959 58.20 4.58 9.61
N GLU A 960 58.51 3.85 8.54
CA GLU A 960 57.94 2.52 8.29
C GLU A 960 58.36 1.52 9.37
N LEU A 961 59.65 1.53 9.76
CA LEU A 961 60.16 0.70 10.86
C LEU A 961 59.51 1.06 12.21
N THR A 962 59.34 2.37 12.48
CA THR A 962 58.69 2.84 13.72
C THR A 962 57.22 2.45 13.76
N ASN A 963 56.47 2.63 12.67
CA ASN A 963 55.07 2.21 12.57
C ASN A 963 54.94 0.70 12.73
N THR A 964 55.81 -0.08 12.08
CA THR A 964 55.85 -1.54 12.20
C THR A 964 56.08 -1.96 13.65
N ALA A 965 57.08 -1.39 14.33
CA ALA A 965 57.36 -1.68 15.73
C ALA A 965 56.20 -1.33 16.65
N ASN A 966 55.56 -0.17 16.45
CA ASN A 966 54.39 0.24 17.22
C ASN A 966 53.21 -0.71 17.06
N SER A 967 52.94 -1.13 15.83
CA SER A 967 51.89 -2.09 15.51
C SER A 967 52.17 -3.47 16.11
N LEU A 968 53.39 -3.98 16.00
CA LEU A 968 53.80 -5.25 16.61
C LEU A 968 53.71 -5.23 18.13
N TRP A 969 54.10 -4.12 18.78
CA TRP A 969 54.00 -3.97 20.24
C TRP A 969 52.57 -4.17 20.72
N ARG A 970 51.61 -3.51 20.03
CA ARG A 970 50.18 -3.60 20.36
C ARG A 970 49.57 -4.95 20.00
N LEU A 971 49.84 -5.49 18.82
CA LEU A 971 49.27 -6.77 18.36
C LEU A 971 49.76 -7.96 19.19
N ASN A 972 51.03 -7.95 19.61
CA ASN A 972 51.60 -9.04 20.39
C ASN A 972 51.27 -8.94 21.89
N GLY A 973 50.49 -7.95 22.33
CA GLY A 973 50.14 -7.76 23.74
C GLY A 973 51.35 -7.55 24.64
N ALA A 974 52.41 -6.93 24.13
CA ALA A 974 53.67 -6.81 24.86
C ALA A 974 53.54 -5.89 26.08
N THR A 975 54.07 -6.33 27.22
CA THR A 975 54.11 -5.58 28.48
C THR A 975 55.44 -4.83 28.63
N GLY A 976 55.41 -3.56 29.07
CA GLY A 976 56.62 -2.75 29.28
C GLY A 976 56.61 -1.39 28.57
N ASN A 977 57.80 -0.82 28.30
CA ASN A 977 57.93 0.50 27.68
C ASN A 977 58.00 0.40 26.14
N GLN A 978 56.99 0.96 25.47
CA GLN A 978 56.88 0.96 24.01
C GLN A 978 58.08 1.65 23.32
N ALA A 979 58.57 2.77 23.86
CA ALA A 979 59.69 3.49 23.26
C ALA A 979 60.98 2.64 23.29
N THR A 980 61.22 1.90 24.37
CA THR A 980 62.35 0.95 24.45
C THR A 980 62.22 -0.17 23.42
N TYR A 981 61.01 -0.72 23.23
CA TYR A 981 60.77 -1.73 22.20
C TYR A 981 61.04 -1.19 20.80
N VAL A 982 60.55 0.01 20.48
CA VAL A 982 60.80 0.66 19.18
C VAL A 982 62.30 0.87 18.96
N GLN A 983 63.03 1.36 19.97
CA GLN A 983 64.48 1.53 19.86
C GLN A 983 65.21 0.20 19.64
N GLN A 984 64.81 -0.86 20.33
CA GLN A 984 65.38 -2.19 20.14
C GLN A 984 65.06 -2.74 18.74
N PHE A 985 63.83 -2.55 18.25
CA PHE A 985 63.44 -2.96 16.89
C PHE A 985 64.27 -2.25 15.82
N LEU A 986 64.49 -0.93 15.97
CA LEU A 986 65.33 -0.16 15.05
C LEU A 986 66.79 -0.64 15.06
N LYS A 987 67.33 -0.97 16.25
CA LYS A 987 68.67 -1.54 16.38
C LYS A 987 68.76 -2.92 15.72
N ASP A 988 67.79 -3.79 15.98
CA ASP A 988 67.71 -5.13 15.39
C ASP A 988 67.60 -5.04 13.86
N ALA A 989 66.78 -4.13 13.34
CA ALA A 989 66.63 -3.92 11.90
C ALA A 989 67.98 -3.58 11.22
N ALA A 990 68.80 -2.75 11.87
CA ALA A 990 70.07 -2.27 11.31
C ALA A 990 71.27 -3.20 11.53
N GLN A 991 71.23 -4.09 12.53
CA GLN A 991 72.43 -4.84 12.97
C GLN A 991 72.25 -6.36 12.97
N LYS A 992 71.01 -6.86 13.09
CA LYS A 992 70.77 -8.30 13.27
C LYS A 992 70.92 -9.03 11.94
N LYS A 993 71.67 -10.13 11.97
CA LYS A 993 71.78 -11.07 10.85
C LYS A 993 70.72 -12.14 11.00
N ILE A 994 69.84 -12.26 10.00
CA ILE A 994 68.68 -13.15 9.98
C ILE A 994 68.99 -14.28 9.00
N TYR A 995 69.00 -15.52 9.49
CA TYR A 995 69.14 -16.68 8.63
C TYR A 995 67.90 -16.86 7.76
N ILE A 996 68.10 -17.05 6.45
CA ILE A 996 67.00 -17.21 5.49
C ILE A 996 67.05 -18.52 4.70
N GLY A 997 68.08 -19.35 4.83
CA GLY A 997 68.26 -20.56 4.01
C GLY A 997 69.56 -20.55 3.22
N GLY A 998 69.64 -21.39 2.18
CA GLY A 998 70.82 -21.59 1.33
C GLY A 998 70.62 -21.04 -0.08
N TYR A 999 71.32 -21.64 -1.06
CA TYR A 999 71.14 -21.31 -2.47
C TYR A 999 69.92 -22.02 -3.09
N ASP A 1000 69.48 -23.13 -2.53
CA ASP A 1000 68.41 -24.01 -3.00
C ASP A 1000 67.01 -23.61 -2.51
N GLY A 1001 66.93 -22.74 -1.50
CA GLY A 1001 65.66 -22.28 -0.94
C GLY A 1001 65.84 -21.17 0.09
N MET A 1002 64.86 -20.27 0.15
CA MET A 1002 64.82 -19.19 1.13
C MET A 1002 63.46 -19.08 1.81
N LEU A 1003 63.45 -18.92 3.14
CA LEU A 1003 62.28 -18.51 3.90
C LEU A 1003 62.53 -17.11 4.45
N LEU A 1004 61.77 -16.12 3.96
CA LEU A 1004 61.76 -14.77 4.54
C LEU A 1004 60.88 -14.78 5.79
N PRO A 1005 61.45 -14.64 7.00
CA PRO A 1005 60.68 -14.70 8.23
C PRO A 1005 60.17 -13.31 8.61
N GLN A 1006 59.34 -13.23 9.65
CA GLN A 1006 58.74 -11.98 10.15
C GLN A 1006 59.75 -10.82 10.39
N GLN A 1007 61.02 -11.12 10.68
CA GLN A 1007 62.06 -10.10 10.90
C GLN A 1007 62.45 -9.35 9.62
N LEU A 1008 62.09 -9.88 8.45
CA LEU A 1008 62.28 -9.25 7.14
C LEU A 1008 60.98 -8.61 6.59
N ARG A 1009 59.96 -8.48 7.43
CA ARG A 1009 58.66 -7.91 7.12
C ARG A 1009 58.49 -6.56 7.79
N THR A 1010 57.90 -5.64 7.05
CA THR A 1010 57.37 -4.38 7.61
C THR A 1010 55.90 -4.22 7.28
N PHE A 1011 55.24 -3.30 8.00
CA PHE A 1011 53.84 -2.96 7.81
C PHE A 1011 53.71 -1.63 7.07
N ILE A 1012 53.00 -1.68 5.95
CA ILE A 1012 52.84 -0.56 5.00
C ILE A 1012 51.38 -0.12 4.84
N GLY A 1013 50.45 -0.69 5.63
CA GLY A 1013 49.04 -0.32 5.57
C GLY A 1013 48.79 1.10 6.12
N SER A 1014 47.72 1.72 5.66
CA SER A 1014 47.31 3.04 6.16
C SER A 1014 46.97 2.97 7.64
N MET A 1015 47.49 3.93 8.41
CA MET A 1015 47.07 4.19 9.79
C MET A 1015 45.94 5.23 9.85
N GLN A 1016 45.59 5.86 8.72
CA GLN A 1016 44.43 6.72 8.58
C GLN A 1016 43.23 5.83 8.24
N VAL A 1017 42.41 5.56 9.25
CA VAL A 1017 41.23 4.70 9.15
C VAL A 1017 40.00 5.43 9.71
N PRO A 1018 38.77 5.05 9.30
CA PRO A 1018 37.56 5.59 9.90
C PRO A 1018 37.49 5.35 11.42
N SER A 1019 36.72 6.20 12.12
CA SER A 1019 36.45 6.01 13.54
C SER A 1019 35.87 4.62 13.82
N GLY A 1020 36.35 3.96 14.87
CA GLY A 1020 35.95 2.60 15.25
C GLY A 1020 36.75 1.48 14.58
N VAL A 1021 37.59 1.78 13.57
CA VAL A 1021 38.52 0.82 12.98
C VAL A 1021 39.86 0.85 13.70
N ASP A 1022 40.44 -0.31 13.96
CA ASP A 1022 41.76 -0.43 14.56
C ASP A 1022 42.87 -0.07 13.55
N ALA A 1023 43.47 1.11 13.73
CA ALA A 1023 44.56 1.61 12.89
C ALA A 1023 45.80 0.70 12.87
N VAL A 1024 46.08 -0.01 13.96
CA VAL A 1024 47.19 -0.97 14.04
C VAL A 1024 46.87 -2.21 13.22
N ARG A 1025 45.66 -2.75 13.32
CA ARG A 1025 45.21 -3.89 12.50
C ARG A 1025 45.23 -3.54 11.02
N ALA A 1026 44.82 -2.33 10.65
CA ALA A 1026 44.85 -1.83 9.27
C ALA A 1026 46.28 -1.63 8.74
N ASN A 1027 47.17 -1.07 9.56
CA ASN A 1027 48.59 -0.97 9.20
C ASN A 1027 49.21 -2.35 8.99
N ALA A 1028 48.96 -3.27 9.90
CA ALA A 1028 49.45 -4.64 9.84
C ALA A 1028 48.81 -5.49 8.74
N ALA A 1029 47.70 -5.04 8.13
CA ALA A 1029 47.02 -5.77 7.06
C ALA A 1029 47.77 -5.78 5.73
N ALA A 1030 48.68 -4.85 5.51
CA ALA A 1030 49.50 -4.76 4.31
C ALA A 1030 50.97 -4.87 4.70
N GLN A 1031 51.64 -5.87 4.15
CA GLN A 1031 53.01 -6.19 4.52
C GLN A 1031 53.94 -6.13 3.32
N LEU A 1032 55.17 -5.69 3.56
CA LEU A 1032 56.25 -5.67 2.59
C LEU A 1032 57.38 -6.56 3.09
N TRP A 1033 57.70 -7.58 2.31
CA TRP A 1033 58.72 -8.57 2.63
C TRP A 1033 59.98 -8.29 1.82
N ARG A 1034 61.14 -8.26 2.48
CA ARG A 1034 62.42 -7.88 1.84
C ARG A 1034 63.41 -9.03 1.85
N GLY A 1035 63.90 -9.39 0.67
CA GLY A 1035 64.87 -10.47 0.52
C GLY A 1035 66.13 -10.04 -0.23
N GLU A 1036 67.06 -10.97 -0.37
CA GLU A 1036 68.19 -10.86 -1.29
C GLU A 1036 68.61 -12.23 -1.80
N TYR A 1037 69.05 -12.31 -3.04
CA TYR A 1037 69.50 -13.55 -3.64
C TYR A 1037 70.76 -13.35 -4.48
N SER A 1038 71.63 -14.35 -4.49
CA SER A 1038 72.85 -14.43 -5.28
C SER A 1038 73.12 -15.87 -5.64
N LEU A 1039 73.75 -16.10 -6.79
CA LEU A 1039 74.46 -17.35 -7.05
C LEU A 1039 75.83 -17.33 -6.34
N PRO A 1040 76.47 -18.49 -6.11
CA PRO A 1040 77.87 -18.56 -5.68
C PRO A 1040 78.77 -17.70 -6.60
N ALA A 1041 79.92 -17.24 -6.11
CA ALA A 1041 80.81 -16.38 -6.90
C ALA A 1041 81.34 -17.06 -8.18
N ALA A 1042 81.66 -18.35 -8.11
CA ALA A 1042 82.12 -19.14 -9.25
C ALA A 1042 81.33 -20.47 -9.31
N PRO A 1043 80.09 -20.45 -9.83
CA PRO A 1043 79.28 -21.65 -9.95
C PRO A 1043 79.68 -22.43 -11.22
N TYR A 1044 79.60 -23.75 -11.15
CA TYR A 1044 79.81 -24.67 -12.25
C TYR A 1044 78.47 -25.25 -12.68
N ALA A 1045 78.00 -24.88 -13.87
CA ALA A 1045 76.72 -25.34 -14.39
C ALA A 1045 76.88 -26.56 -15.30
N VAL A 1046 76.08 -27.59 -15.08
CA VAL A 1046 75.95 -28.77 -15.96
C VAL A 1046 74.48 -29.02 -16.27
N PRO A 1047 74.13 -29.71 -17.37
CA PRO A 1047 72.74 -30.11 -17.61
C PRO A 1047 72.14 -30.82 -16.41
N ALA A 1048 70.89 -30.52 -16.06
CA ALA A 1048 70.26 -31.11 -14.88
C ALA A 1048 70.28 -32.65 -14.92
N GLY A 1049 70.63 -33.28 -13.81
CA GLY A 1049 70.79 -34.74 -13.70
C GLY A 1049 72.12 -35.28 -14.22
N PHE A 1050 73.02 -34.44 -14.75
CA PHE A 1050 74.34 -34.87 -15.19
C PHE A 1050 75.18 -35.37 -14.00
N ASN A 1051 75.71 -36.59 -14.10
CA ASN A 1051 76.48 -37.22 -13.02
C ASN A 1051 77.95 -36.74 -13.04
N VAL A 1052 78.22 -35.62 -12.36
CA VAL A 1052 79.58 -35.05 -12.25
C VAL A 1052 80.56 -36.01 -11.57
N ALA A 1053 80.10 -36.80 -10.59
CA ALA A 1053 80.94 -37.76 -9.90
C ALA A 1053 81.42 -38.89 -10.82
N GLU A 1054 80.51 -39.45 -11.64
CA GLU A 1054 80.85 -40.47 -12.63
C GLU A 1054 81.75 -39.91 -13.75
N TYR A 1055 81.53 -38.67 -14.15
CA TYR A 1055 82.42 -37.99 -15.09
C TYR A 1055 83.84 -37.85 -14.51
N GLY A 1056 83.98 -37.41 -13.25
CA GLY A 1056 85.27 -37.32 -12.57
C GLY A 1056 85.96 -38.66 -12.31
N ARG A 1057 85.20 -39.76 -12.27
CA ARG A 1057 85.75 -41.13 -12.20
C ARG A 1057 86.35 -41.60 -13.52
N THR A 1058 85.79 -41.14 -14.64
CA THR A 1058 86.12 -41.61 -16.01
C THR A 1058 87.02 -40.65 -16.79
N HIS A 1059 87.04 -39.37 -16.39
CA HIS A 1059 87.78 -38.28 -17.01
C HIS A 1059 88.46 -37.42 -15.95
N LYS A 1060 89.47 -36.63 -16.33
CA LYS A 1060 90.03 -35.61 -15.44
C LYS A 1060 88.99 -34.50 -15.20
N LEU A 1061 88.48 -34.42 -13.98
CA LEU A 1061 87.60 -33.34 -13.53
C LEU A 1061 88.43 -32.23 -12.87
N ASP A 1062 88.51 -31.09 -13.54
CA ASP A 1062 89.05 -29.84 -13.02
C ASP A 1062 88.16 -28.64 -13.39
N ASP A 1063 88.51 -27.45 -12.87
CA ASP A 1063 87.78 -26.20 -13.08
C ASP A 1063 87.75 -25.77 -14.56
N GLN A 1064 88.35 -26.49 -15.51
CA GLN A 1064 88.32 -26.23 -16.95
C GLN A 1064 87.62 -27.34 -17.75
N SER A 1065 86.98 -28.29 -17.07
CA SER A 1065 86.31 -29.42 -17.73
C SER A 1065 85.23 -28.96 -18.72
N PRO A 1066 85.16 -29.57 -19.93
CA PRO A 1066 84.26 -29.14 -21.01
C PRO A 1066 82.77 -29.39 -20.74
N ILE A 1067 82.45 -30.14 -19.68
CA ILE A 1067 81.07 -30.38 -19.24
C ILE A 1067 80.40 -29.13 -18.66
N PHE A 1068 81.18 -28.12 -18.27
CA PHE A 1068 80.66 -26.92 -17.65
C PHE A 1068 80.18 -25.90 -18.68
N LEU A 1069 78.93 -25.48 -18.56
CA LEU A 1069 78.29 -24.51 -19.44
C LEU A 1069 78.70 -23.09 -19.03
N ARG A 1070 79.42 -22.38 -19.91
CA ARG A 1070 80.00 -21.03 -19.62
C ARG A 1070 79.64 -19.95 -20.63
N ASP A 1071 79.46 -20.30 -21.90
CA ASP A 1071 79.21 -19.31 -22.95
C ASP A 1071 77.73 -18.92 -23.05
N GLY A 1072 77.25 -18.17 -22.06
CA GLY A 1072 75.84 -17.84 -21.95
C GLY A 1072 75.47 -17.18 -20.63
N TYR A 1073 74.23 -17.41 -20.23
CA TYR A 1073 73.66 -16.87 -19.01
C TYR A 1073 73.05 -17.97 -18.15
N LEU A 1074 73.22 -17.85 -16.83
CA LEU A 1074 72.45 -18.57 -15.83
C LEU A 1074 71.20 -17.77 -15.50
N VAL A 1075 70.03 -18.36 -15.71
CA VAL A 1075 68.73 -17.75 -15.40
C VAL A 1075 68.25 -18.30 -14.06
N VAL A 1076 67.97 -17.38 -13.14
CA VAL A 1076 67.34 -17.69 -11.85
C VAL A 1076 65.83 -17.55 -12.00
N ASN A 1077 65.10 -18.62 -11.71
CA ASN A 1077 63.63 -18.66 -11.72
C ASN A 1077 63.10 -18.91 -10.31
N PHE A 1078 62.16 -18.09 -9.84
CA PHE A 1078 61.56 -18.21 -8.51
C PHE A 1078 60.16 -18.85 -8.56
N ASN A 1079 59.90 -19.77 -7.64
CA ASN A 1079 58.57 -19.99 -7.10
C ASN A 1079 58.42 -19.19 -5.80
N ILE A 1080 57.29 -18.48 -5.61
CA ILE A 1080 57.07 -17.59 -4.46
C ILE A 1080 55.74 -17.95 -3.83
N GLU A 1081 55.76 -18.25 -2.53
CA GLU A 1081 54.61 -18.76 -1.81
C GLU A 1081 54.52 -18.13 -0.41
N THR A 1082 53.31 -17.87 0.06
CA THR A 1082 53.09 -17.46 1.46
C THR A 1082 52.97 -18.67 2.37
N ILE A 1083 53.58 -18.58 3.54
CA ILE A 1083 53.52 -19.60 4.60
C ILE A 1083 52.84 -19.01 5.82
N ARG A 1084 51.94 -19.76 6.44
CA ARG A 1084 51.34 -19.45 7.74
C ARG A 1084 51.75 -20.46 8.79
N ASN A 1085 51.90 -20.01 10.03
CA ASN A 1085 52.20 -20.89 11.18
C ASN A 1085 53.41 -21.83 10.96
N ARG A 1086 54.40 -21.38 10.18
CA ARG A 1086 55.62 -22.13 9.79
C ARG A 1086 55.35 -23.40 8.96
N ASN A 1087 54.16 -23.57 8.40
CA ASN A 1087 53.82 -24.75 7.61
C ASN A 1087 54.26 -24.62 6.15
N THR A 1088 55.47 -25.05 5.83
CA THR A 1088 56.00 -25.05 4.46
C THR A 1088 55.42 -26.14 3.57
N SER A 1089 54.74 -27.13 4.12
CA SER A 1089 54.14 -28.24 3.35
C SER A 1089 52.79 -27.91 2.73
N GLN A 1090 52.13 -26.86 3.22
CA GLN A 1090 50.84 -26.38 2.71
C GLN A 1090 50.89 -24.85 2.63
N PRO A 1091 51.45 -24.31 1.55
CA PRO A 1091 51.47 -22.88 1.33
C PRO A 1091 50.06 -22.30 1.30
N HIS A 1092 49.89 -21.06 1.79
CA HIS A 1092 48.59 -20.40 1.88
C HIS A 1092 48.15 -19.83 0.52
N LEU A 1093 48.98 -18.97 -0.07
CA LEU A 1093 48.84 -18.35 -1.39
C LEU A 1093 50.08 -18.62 -2.26
N GLN A 1094 49.90 -18.78 -3.57
CA GLN A 1094 50.98 -18.98 -4.54
C GLN A 1094 50.96 -17.90 -5.62
N TYR A 1095 52.14 -17.45 -6.04
CA TYR A 1095 52.28 -16.37 -7.04
C TYR A 1095 52.03 -16.85 -8.47
N LYS A 1096 52.33 -18.12 -8.79
CA LYS A 1096 52.33 -18.62 -10.17
C LYS A 1096 51.63 -19.97 -10.38
N ASP A 1097 51.67 -20.83 -9.37
CA ASP A 1097 51.21 -22.23 -9.45
C ASP A 1097 49.86 -22.44 -8.72
N ALA A 1098 49.15 -21.35 -8.36
CA ALA A 1098 47.79 -21.45 -7.84
C ALA A 1098 46.83 -21.98 -8.93
N PRO A 1099 45.83 -22.81 -8.58
CA PRO A 1099 44.94 -23.44 -9.56
C PRO A 1099 43.98 -22.47 -10.28
N LEU A 1100 43.73 -21.28 -9.74
CA LEU A 1100 42.75 -20.31 -10.28
C LEU A 1100 43.36 -18.96 -10.68
N ASP A 1101 44.63 -18.69 -10.36
CA ASP A 1101 45.31 -17.42 -10.65
C ASP A 1101 46.80 -17.63 -10.95
N ASN A 1102 47.35 -16.76 -11.80
CA ASN A 1102 48.79 -16.64 -12.01
C ASN A 1102 49.15 -15.14 -12.03
N GLN A 1103 49.68 -14.68 -10.90
CA GLN A 1103 49.99 -13.28 -10.66
C GLN A 1103 51.14 -12.76 -11.55
N TRP A 1104 52.05 -13.64 -12.03
CA TRP A 1104 53.06 -13.23 -13.03
C TRP A 1104 52.41 -12.74 -14.31
N GLN A 1105 51.42 -13.48 -14.80
CA GLN A 1105 50.68 -13.14 -16.00
C GLN A 1105 49.79 -11.93 -15.79
N LEU A 1106 49.12 -11.85 -14.63
CA LEU A 1106 48.26 -10.72 -14.30
C LEU A 1106 49.05 -9.39 -14.26
N GLU A 1107 50.26 -9.41 -13.71
CA GLU A 1107 51.17 -8.24 -13.69
C GLU A 1107 51.88 -7.98 -15.03
N GLY A 1108 51.60 -8.78 -16.06
CA GLY A 1108 52.03 -8.56 -17.43
C GLY A 1108 53.45 -9.02 -17.73
N PHE A 1109 53.91 -10.11 -17.10
CA PHE A 1109 55.21 -10.71 -17.40
C PHE A 1109 55.33 -11.11 -18.88
N SER A 1110 56.44 -10.74 -19.54
CA SER A 1110 56.68 -11.10 -20.93
C SER A 1110 57.35 -12.47 -21.04
N ARG A 1111 56.85 -13.35 -21.90
CA ARG A 1111 57.41 -14.69 -22.13
C ARG A 1111 58.56 -14.73 -23.15
N SER A 1112 58.96 -13.57 -23.68
CA SER A 1112 60.15 -13.47 -24.51
C SER A 1112 60.68 -12.05 -24.56
N PHE A 1113 61.94 -11.92 -24.96
CA PHE A 1113 62.51 -10.63 -25.30
C PHE A 1113 63.49 -10.76 -26.45
N VAL A 1114 63.76 -9.63 -27.10
CA VAL A 1114 64.91 -9.48 -28.00
C VAL A 1114 65.94 -8.63 -27.30
N ASP A 1115 67.17 -9.12 -27.24
CA ASP A 1115 68.28 -8.40 -26.63
C ASP A 1115 68.73 -7.22 -27.53
N PRO A 1116 69.61 -6.35 -27.05
CA PRO A 1116 70.12 -5.23 -27.85
C PRO A 1116 70.92 -5.62 -29.11
N TYR A 1117 71.27 -6.91 -29.27
CA TYR A 1117 72.07 -7.45 -30.37
C TYR A 1117 71.22 -8.27 -31.36
N GLY A 1118 69.90 -8.38 -31.15
CA GLY A 1118 68.97 -9.07 -32.03
C GLY A 1118 68.72 -10.54 -31.69
N ALA A 1119 69.32 -11.08 -30.63
CA ALA A 1119 69.06 -12.44 -30.16
C ALA A 1119 67.72 -12.51 -29.41
N LYS A 1120 66.90 -13.52 -29.75
CA LYS A 1120 65.60 -13.74 -29.14
C LYS A 1120 65.71 -14.77 -28.02
N PHE A 1121 65.26 -14.40 -26.82
CA PHE A 1121 65.26 -15.25 -25.64
C PHE A 1121 63.82 -15.62 -25.24
N THR A 1122 63.63 -16.87 -24.83
CA THR A 1122 62.36 -17.35 -24.27
C THR A 1122 62.42 -17.32 -22.74
N LEU A 1123 61.34 -16.87 -22.10
CA LEU A 1123 61.22 -16.72 -20.66
C LEU A 1123 60.12 -17.62 -20.09
N LEU A 1124 60.28 -18.04 -18.83
CA LEU A 1124 59.27 -18.72 -18.04
C LEU A 1124 58.79 -17.82 -16.91
N ASP A 1125 57.51 -17.98 -16.51
CA ASP A 1125 56.97 -17.31 -15.33
C ASP A 1125 57.86 -17.63 -14.11
N GLY A 1126 58.31 -16.59 -13.42
CA GLY A 1126 59.29 -16.70 -12.35
C GLY A 1126 60.72 -16.35 -12.73
N ASP A 1127 61.08 -16.18 -14.01
CA ASP A 1127 62.45 -15.76 -14.39
C ASP A 1127 62.70 -14.34 -13.84
N VAL A 1128 63.62 -14.19 -12.88
CA VAL A 1128 63.88 -12.92 -12.18
C VAL A 1128 65.16 -12.22 -12.62
N ALA A 1129 66.22 -12.99 -12.93
CA ALA A 1129 67.51 -12.41 -13.27
C ALA A 1129 68.37 -13.36 -14.10
N PHE A 1130 69.12 -12.78 -15.02
CA PHE A 1130 70.18 -13.41 -15.80
C PHE A 1130 71.51 -13.04 -15.18
N TYR A 1131 72.31 -14.07 -14.91
CA TYR A 1131 73.69 -13.97 -14.49
C TYR A 1131 74.61 -14.34 -15.65
N HIS A 1132 75.73 -13.63 -15.83
CA HIS A 1132 76.78 -14.09 -16.72
C HIS A 1132 77.30 -15.47 -16.27
N ALA A 1133 77.36 -16.44 -17.17
CA ALA A 1133 77.95 -17.74 -16.86
C ALA A 1133 79.48 -17.75 -16.97
N ASP A 1134 80.06 -16.71 -17.57
CA ASP A 1134 81.50 -16.53 -17.81
C ASP A 1134 82.15 -15.40 -16.98
N LEU A 1135 81.37 -14.61 -16.22
CA LEU A 1135 81.88 -13.49 -15.41
C LEU A 1135 81.47 -13.63 -13.94
N SER A 1136 82.39 -13.27 -13.06
CA SER A 1136 82.30 -13.42 -11.61
C SER A 1136 82.58 -12.10 -10.88
N SER A 1137 82.04 -11.96 -9.67
CA SER A 1137 82.47 -10.90 -8.75
C SER A 1137 83.97 -10.94 -8.45
N TYR A 1138 84.63 -12.11 -8.57
CA TYR A 1138 86.09 -12.19 -8.44
C TYR A 1138 86.85 -11.38 -9.50
N ASP A 1139 86.27 -11.15 -10.67
CA ASP A 1139 86.88 -10.35 -11.73
C ASP A 1139 87.07 -8.88 -11.31
N ASP A 1140 86.27 -8.41 -10.35
CA ASP A 1140 86.30 -7.02 -9.88
C ASP A 1140 87.19 -6.81 -8.63
N PHE A 1141 87.63 -7.89 -7.98
CA PHE A 1141 88.43 -7.83 -6.74
C PHE A 1141 89.73 -8.66 -6.78
N GLY A 1142 90.03 -9.33 -7.89
CA GLY A 1142 91.27 -10.09 -8.04
C GLY A 1142 92.51 -9.20 -7.93
N THR A 1143 93.49 -9.62 -7.12
CA THR A 1143 94.78 -8.94 -6.93
C THR A 1143 95.63 -9.02 -8.20
N GLY A 1144 95.50 -8.00 -9.05
CA GLY A 1144 96.53 -7.63 -10.02
C GLY A 1144 97.65 -6.85 -9.33
N GLY A 1145 98.60 -7.57 -8.75
CA GLY A 1145 99.89 -7.03 -8.33
C GLY A 1145 100.89 -8.17 -8.28
N THR A 1146 101.87 -8.17 -9.18
CA THR A 1146 103.05 -9.05 -9.07
C THR A 1146 103.77 -8.71 -7.77
N HIS A 1147 103.68 -9.60 -6.78
CA HIS A 1147 104.75 -9.92 -5.83
C HIS A 1147 104.61 -11.37 -5.38
#